data_AF-D2VCX3-F1
#
_entry.id   AF-D2VCX3-F1
#
_cell.length_a   1.000
_cell.length_b   1.000
_cell.length_c   1.000
_cell.angle_alpha   90.00
_cell.angle_beta   90.00
_cell.angle_gamma   90.00
#
_symmetry.space_group_name_H-M   'P 1'
#
loop_
_entity.id
_entity.type
_entity.pdbx_description
1 polymer ?
#
loop_
_entity_poly.entity_id
_entity_poly.type
_entity_poly.pdbx_seq_one_letter_code
_entity_poly.pdbx_strand_id
1 'polypeptide(L)'
;MENEIYDDVFMQNNNSLIYERLFNAMEKDRTQIVEKDREKKWNSRFHLDPMPSYNVMKDKHAKMYTGSTTFISPNTSQQRTRIQPYEPASSAKQEQQPVSVSTSTRELCYSYTNNKKKRKISSASSTRRRSNSDNQKSTISDNGKSSSKPPLEQKKSLADIEAEHFFAKSKSRIQKLWSELRVPQDEIDRFSRIYLSKCSNDNIAIVTEEIKRLTEQRNLILSILKNIENRELLLETLYSLVERYGDEKIFSKHLVAREVKNIAASLRLCTLEIVESIVQWRNILQAPKPFVWRSKNYLLKIQTDLDFFLMSSLISLLPNVNPLKNPFLMPGIEFGATTNSQSLDKKSHPTSPNRKRPKFDSSPYLAGGSTALPPLSKLRQASPADNDPLKERILYAQKVVFSEGKGVNDSFGSQTCNSPSRDDKVVIAPYEELGGKEEEVGEENDLYARQIEEQRLKEERKRQLEEEQRMKEEKKRQQLAEKKKEEERLRKERETIGFVLIIQSALRGRKARQILAHEYKVEAERAAVKIQSQVRKNMAKKKVDNIKRDKSILIMQACYRGKSELAMFEYTKEFCSIIEACVEGMTARRAYFEEQNHNAITENIYGEEEEEPSVEEVEQDLSQFEKLVALCKGHLSRVVFRSELKAHKQQEADRLKQLKEEELRLEAEKREKAAIKIQSQIRSFLAKKKTQQVAEQKKQAFMEELEQERREYEAAREERKRLKQESAIITIQKSFRGYLGRAQYAELLRRYEAATKIQCMVRQKFARKKAMSVKQRKQMEMEKFLQDERAQYEALLAQL
;
A
#
# COMPACT_ATOMS: atom_id res chain seq x y z
N MET A 1 6.27 -56.85 53.96
CA MET A 1 5.08 -56.66 53.10
C MET A 1 4.75 -55.19 52.93
N GLU A 2 4.31 -54.44 53.95
CA GLU A 2 3.87 -53.04 53.73
C GLU A 2 4.97 -52.11 53.17
N ASN A 3 6.22 -52.22 53.64
CA ASN A 3 7.34 -51.42 53.11
C ASN A 3 7.71 -51.76 51.65
N GLU A 4 7.56 -53.02 51.23
CA GLU A 4 7.93 -53.46 49.86
C GLU A 4 6.98 -52.86 48.81
N ILE A 5 5.71 -52.65 49.16
CA ILE A 5 4.70 -52.02 48.30
C ILE A 5 5.04 -50.53 48.04
N TYR A 6 5.66 -49.86 49.01
CA TYR A 6 6.01 -48.44 48.87
C TYR A 6 7.19 -48.20 47.93
N ASP A 7 8.22 -49.05 47.99
CA ASP A 7 9.38 -48.97 47.09
C ASP A 7 8.98 -49.28 45.63
N ASP A 8 8.10 -50.25 45.39
CA ASP A 8 7.60 -50.56 44.05
C ASP A 8 6.84 -49.38 43.41
N VAL A 9 5.98 -48.69 44.17
CA VAL A 9 5.27 -47.49 43.70
C VAL A 9 6.25 -46.33 43.44
N PHE A 10 7.27 -46.16 44.27
CA PHE A 10 8.28 -45.11 44.08
C PHE A 10 9.20 -45.39 42.87
N MET A 11 9.53 -46.67 42.63
CA MET A 11 10.26 -47.13 41.44
C MET A 11 9.43 -46.91 40.16
N GLN A 12 8.15 -47.27 40.15
CA GLN A 12 7.27 -47.06 38.99
C GLN A 12 7.15 -45.58 38.61
N ASN A 13 7.03 -44.68 39.60
CA ASN A 13 6.89 -43.25 39.34
C ASN A 13 8.20 -42.64 38.78
N ASN A 14 9.37 -43.02 39.32
CA ASN A 14 10.65 -42.60 38.77
C ASN A 14 10.91 -43.18 37.37
N ASN A 15 10.55 -44.44 37.12
CA ASN A 15 10.65 -45.06 35.80
C ASN A 15 9.78 -44.35 34.77
N SER A 16 8.54 -43.96 35.12
CA SER A 16 7.66 -43.15 34.25
C SER A 16 8.35 -41.85 33.81
N LEU A 17 8.93 -41.11 34.76
CA LEU A 17 9.64 -39.85 34.52
C LEU A 17 10.96 -40.03 33.72
N ILE A 18 11.60 -41.20 33.82
CA ILE A 18 12.74 -41.59 32.98
C ILE A 18 12.28 -41.90 31.55
N TYR A 19 11.20 -42.67 31.38
CA TYR A 19 10.65 -42.99 30.06
C TYR A 19 10.13 -41.75 29.32
N GLU A 20 9.47 -40.82 30.01
CA GLU A 20 9.03 -39.55 29.42
C GLU A 20 10.23 -38.71 28.94
N ARG A 21 11.33 -38.65 29.71
CA ARG A 21 12.56 -37.95 29.31
C ARG A 21 13.26 -38.62 28.13
N LEU A 22 13.32 -39.96 28.12
CA LEU A 22 13.85 -40.74 27.00
C LEU A 22 13.01 -40.55 25.73
N PHE A 23 11.68 -40.60 25.84
CA PHE A 23 10.76 -40.39 24.73
C PHE A 23 10.92 -38.98 24.13
N ASN A 24 10.92 -37.93 24.98
CA ASN A 24 11.13 -36.56 24.53
C ASN A 24 12.53 -36.34 23.91
N ALA A 25 13.58 -36.99 24.42
CA ALA A 25 14.90 -36.96 23.81
C ALA A 25 14.91 -37.66 22.43
N MET A 26 14.30 -38.85 22.33
CA MET A 26 14.16 -39.59 21.08
C MET A 26 13.35 -38.81 20.03
N GLU A 27 12.24 -38.16 20.41
CA GLU A 27 11.45 -37.34 19.49
C GLU A 27 12.23 -36.09 19.03
N LYS A 28 13.05 -35.50 19.90
CA LYS A 28 13.94 -34.37 19.58
C LYS A 28 15.10 -34.75 18.64
N ASP A 29 15.66 -35.94 18.79
CA ASP A 29 16.70 -36.43 17.87
C ASP A 29 16.11 -36.94 16.56
N ARG A 30 14.93 -37.57 16.60
CA ARG A 30 14.16 -37.97 15.41
C ARG A 30 13.76 -36.74 14.58
N THR A 31 13.29 -35.67 15.20
CA THR A 31 12.98 -34.41 14.50
C THR A 31 14.24 -33.77 13.92
N GLN A 32 15.37 -33.73 14.65
CA GLN A 32 16.65 -33.27 14.09
C GLN A 32 17.16 -34.14 12.93
N ILE A 33 16.99 -35.46 12.97
CA ILE A 33 17.37 -36.38 11.88
C ILE A 33 16.46 -36.12 10.67
N VAL A 34 15.15 -35.99 10.87
CA VAL A 34 14.19 -35.63 9.82
C VAL A 34 14.49 -34.25 9.24
N GLU A 35 14.91 -33.27 10.04
CA GLU A 35 15.36 -31.96 9.55
C GLU A 35 16.67 -32.06 8.77
N LYS A 36 17.70 -32.77 9.27
CA LYS A 36 18.98 -32.94 8.57
C LYS A 36 18.84 -33.74 7.26
N ASP A 37 17.98 -34.74 7.20
CA ASP A 37 17.69 -35.49 5.97
C ASP A 37 16.73 -34.74 5.03
N ARG A 38 15.85 -33.89 5.57
CA ARG A 38 15.08 -32.91 4.78
C ARG A 38 16.01 -31.88 4.16
N GLU A 39 16.96 -31.32 4.92
CA GLU A 39 18.01 -30.42 4.44
C GLU A 39 18.90 -31.10 3.40
N LYS A 40 19.43 -32.31 3.63
CA LYS A 40 20.19 -33.06 2.60
C LYS A 40 19.38 -33.31 1.33
N LYS A 41 18.11 -33.75 1.45
CA LYS A 41 17.22 -33.92 0.29
C LYS A 41 16.87 -32.60 -0.39
N TRP A 42 16.89 -31.47 0.33
CA TRP A 42 16.74 -30.13 -0.25
C TRP A 42 18.02 -29.70 -0.96
N ASN A 43 19.18 -29.79 -0.30
CA ASN A 43 20.48 -29.42 -0.85
C ASN A 43 20.80 -30.22 -2.11
N SER A 44 20.54 -31.52 -2.12
CA SER A 44 20.73 -32.36 -3.30
C SER A 44 19.73 -32.02 -4.43
N ARG A 45 18.47 -31.68 -4.10
CA ARG A 45 17.40 -31.31 -5.05
C ARG A 45 17.50 -29.87 -5.60
N PHE A 46 18.20 -28.98 -4.89
CA PHE A 46 18.42 -27.57 -5.25
C PHE A 46 19.90 -27.24 -5.52
N HIS A 47 20.77 -28.27 -5.57
CA HIS A 47 22.22 -28.16 -5.77
C HIS A 47 22.92 -27.17 -4.82
N LEU A 48 22.53 -27.19 -3.54
CA LEU A 48 23.15 -26.41 -2.46
C LEU A 48 24.30 -27.16 -1.76
N ASP A 49 24.52 -28.44 -2.10
CA ASP A 49 25.73 -29.16 -1.70
C ASP A 49 26.96 -28.44 -2.30
N PRO A 50 28.06 -28.27 -1.54
CA PRO A 50 29.24 -27.55 -2.03
C PRO A 50 29.79 -28.23 -3.29
N MET A 51 29.84 -27.47 -4.40
CA MET A 51 30.15 -28.01 -5.72
C MET A 51 31.47 -28.80 -5.69
N PRO A 52 31.49 -30.08 -6.12
CA PRO A 52 32.66 -30.95 -5.94
C PRO A 52 33.88 -30.33 -6.60
N SER A 53 34.96 -30.17 -5.83
CA SER A 53 36.12 -29.33 -6.20
C SER A 53 36.68 -29.74 -7.56
N TYR A 54 36.51 -28.86 -8.54
CA TYR A 54 36.81 -29.14 -9.95
C TYR A 54 38.32 -29.36 -10.15
N ASN A 55 38.70 -30.63 -10.29
CA ASN A 55 40.09 -31.03 -10.47
C ASN A 55 40.45 -31.06 -11.96
N VAL A 56 41.03 -29.96 -12.43
CA VAL A 56 41.54 -29.76 -13.81
C VAL A 56 42.35 -30.95 -14.32
N MET A 57 43.16 -31.59 -13.46
CA MET A 57 44.03 -32.72 -13.85
C MET A 57 43.25 -34.01 -14.18
N LYS A 58 41.96 -34.09 -13.81
CA LYS A 58 41.06 -35.20 -14.11
C LYS A 58 40.12 -34.93 -15.29
N ASP A 59 39.95 -33.68 -15.72
CA ASP A 59 39.08 -33.35 -16.86
C ASP A 59 39.75 -33.71 -18.20
N LYS A 60 39.03 -34.48 -19.04
CA LYS A 60 39.46 -34.86 -20.39
C LYS A 60 39.56 -33.67 -21.35
N HIS A 61 38.72 -32.65 -21.18
CA HIS A 61 38.70 -31.47 -22.05
C HIS A 61 39.78 -30.46 -21.67
N ALA A 62 40.04 -30.26 -20.38
CA ALA A 62 41.17 -29.42 -19.94
C ALA A 62 42.51 -29.92 -20.49
N LYS A 63 42.70 -31.25 -20.55
CA LYS A 63 43.89 -31.89 -21.14
C LYS A 63 44.13 -31.58 -22.61
N MET A 64 43.12 -31.18 -23.38
CA MET A 64 43.31 -30.74 -24.77
C MET A 64 43.96 -29.35 -24.85
N TYR A 65 43.73 -28.48 -23.87
CA TYR A 65 44.25 -27.11 -23.88
C TYR A 65 45.60 -26.97 -23.18
N THR A 66 45.89 -27.79 -22.15
CA THR A 66 47.21 -27.84 -21.51
C THR A 66 48.31 -28.41 -22.41
N GLY A 67 47.95 -29.02 -23.55
CA GLY A 67 48.90 -29.53 -24.55
C GLY A 67 49.55 -28.45 -25.43
N SER A 68 49.15 -27.18 -25.30
CA SER A 68 49.61 -26.08 -26.18
C SER A 68 50.62 -25.11 -25.56
N THR A 69 51.19 -25.41 -24.38
CA THR A 69 52.31 -24.64 -23.84
C THR A 69 53.65 -25.19 -24.32
N THR A 70 54.30 -24.46 -25.22
CA THR A 70 55.66 -24.72 -25.73
C THR A 70 56.72 -24.44 -24.65
N PHE A 71 56.71 -25.24 -23.58
CA PHE A 71 57.76 -25.19 -22.57
C PHE A 71 59.04 -25.77 -23.14
N ILE A 72 60.08 -24.93 -23.24
CA ILE A 72 61.44 -25.38 -23.52
C ILE A 72 61.92 -26.14 -22.27
N SER A 73 62.09 -27.46 -22.42
CA SER A 73 62.74 -28.33 -21.43
C SER A 73 63.50 -29.43 -22.19
N PRO A 74 64.74 -29.81 -21.79
CA PRO A 74 65.62 -30.62 -22.63
C PRO A 74 65.36 -32.13 -22.54
N ASN A 75 65.75 -32.84 -23.60
CA ASN A 75 66.09 -34.26 -23.66
C ASN A 75 65.21 -35.27 -22.88
N THR A 76 64.37 -36.04 -23.59
CA THR A 76 64.60 -37.51 -23.66
C THR A 76 63.85 -38.25 -24.79
N SER A 77 64.60 -39.15 -25.42
CA SER A 77 64.25 -40.42 -26.07
C SER A 77 62.79 -40.76 -26.48
N GLN A 78 62.64 -41.04 -27.79
CA GLN A 78 61.90 -42.17 -28.40
C GLN A 78 60.49 -42.59 -27.89
N GLN A 79 59.51 -42.62 -28.81
CA GLN A 79 59.18 -43.85 -29.56
C GLN A 79 58.27 -43.57 -30.79
N ARG A 80 58.15 -44.55 -31.70
CA ARG A 80 57.36 -44.50 -32.96
C ARG A 80 55.99 -45.15 -32.81
N THR A 81 55.01 -44.70 -33.62
CA THR A 81 53.91 -45.44 -34.32
C THR A 81 52.66 -44.54 -34.44
N ARG A 82 51.75 -44.68 -35.42
CA ARG A 82 51.74 -45.32 -36.76
C ARG A 82 50.60 -44.66 -37.57
N ILE A 83 50.83 -44.31 -38.84
CA ILE A 83 49.84 -43.63 -39.70
C ILE A 83 48.91 -44.64 -40.38
N GLN A 84 47.60 -44.31 -40.50
CA GLN A 84 46.77 -44.59 -41.69
C GLN A 84 45.59 -43.59 -41.79
N PRO A 85 45.05 -43.32 -43.00
CA PRO A 85 44.02 -42.30 -43.26
C PRO A 85 42.62 -42.90 -43.51
N TYR A 86 41.61 -42.03 -43.74
CA TYR A 86 40.35 -42.40 -44.39
C TYR A 86 39.80 -41.27 -45.26
N GLU A 87 39.07 -41.60 -46.33
CA GLU A 87 38.63 -40.67 -47.39
C GLU A 87 37.18 -40.15 -47.25
N PRO A 88 36.80 -39.05 -47.93
CA PRO A 88 35.45 -38.48 -47.90
C PRO A 88 34.49 -39.09 -48.95
N ALA A 89 33.19 -39.04 -48.67
CA ALA A 89 32.12 -39.44 -49.60
C ALA A 89 31.36 -38.23 -50.21
N SER A 90 30.74 -38.42 -51.38
CA SER A 90 30.33 -37.34 -52.29
C SER A 90 28.87 -37.39 -52.78
N SER A 91 28.21 -36.23 -52.85
CA SER A 91 27.11 -35.91 -53.81
C SER A 91 26.77 -34.40 -53.66
N ALA A 92 26.55 -33.52 -54.66
CA ALA A 92 26.11 -33.60 -56.07
C ALA A 92 24.59 -33.85 -56.28
N LYS A 93 23.89 -33.26 -57.27
CA LYS A 93 24.00 -31.97 -58.02
C LYS A 93 22.78 -31.86 -58.99
N GLN A 94 21.99 -30.77 -58.98
CA GLN A 94 21.08 -30.27 -60.07
C GLN A 94 20.18 -29.10 -59.53
N GLU A 95 19.73 -28.03 -60.21
CA GLU A 95 19.48 -27.68 -61.64
C GLU A 95 18.14 -28.21 -62.22
N GLN A 96 17.23 -27.45 -62.88
CA GLN A 96 17.24 -26.05 -63.38
C GLN A 96 15.82 -25.45 -63.64
N GLN A 97 15.63 -24.14 -63.37
CA GLN A 97 14.76 -23.15 -64.06
C GLN A 97 13.19 -23.34 -64.16
N PRO A 98 12.39 -22.66 -65.06
CA PRO A 98 11.58 -21.49 -64.64
C PRO A 98 10.11 -21.37 -65.20
N VAL A 99 9.22 -20.60 -64.55
CA VAL A 99 7.91 -20.19 -65.14
C VAL A 99 7.53 -18.72 -64.81
N SER A 100 6.62 -18.15 -65.61
CA SER A 100 6.40 -16.71 -65.87
C SER A 100 5.58 -15.88 -64.87
N VAL A 101 5.98 -14.60 -64.78
CA VAL A 101 5.18 -13.35 -64.78
C VAL A 101 3.65 -13.47 -64.85
N SER A 102 2.96 -12.71 -64.00
CA SER A 102 1.73 -11.98 -64.39
C SER A 102 1.67 -10.60 -63.70
N THR A 103 1.02 -9.63 -64.35
CA THR A 103 0.89 -8.23 -63.88
C THR A 103 -0.55 -7.90 -63.53
N SER A 104 -0.77 -7.06 -62.53
CA SER A 104 -2.07 -6.43 -62.27
C SER A 104 -1.89 -4.96 -61.89
N THR A 105 -2.52 -4.08 -62.66
CA THR A 105 -2.53 -2.63 -62.45
C THR A 105 -3.77 -2.22 -61.66
N ARG A 106 -3.63 -1.21 -60.79
CA ARG A 106 -4.77 -0.37 -60.43
C ARG A 106 -4.32 1.05 -60.09
N GLU A 107 -4.87 2.01 -60.80
CA GLU A 107 -4.68 3.44 -60.58
C GLU A 107 -5.62 3.94 -59.48
N LEU A 108 -5.25 5.07 -58.85
CA LEU A 108 -6.20 6.15 -58.60
C LEU A 108 -5.44 7.44 -58.22
N CYS A 109 -5.83 8.56 -58.82
CA CYS A 109 -5.28 9.88 -58.53
C CYS A 109 -5.84 10.45 -57.22
N TYR A 110 -5.07 11.31 -56.57
CA TYR A 110 -5.58 12.62 -56.14
C TYR A 110 -4.46 13.67 -56.15
N SER A 111 -4.79 14.89 -56.56
CA SER A 111 -3.90 16.04 -56.61
C SER A 111 -4.08 16.93 -55.39
N TYR A 112 -3.04 17.69 -55.01
CA TYR A 112 -3.12 19.15 -54.75
C TYR A 112 -1.70 19.76 -54.67
N THR A 113 -1.57 21.06 -54.43
CA THR A 113 -0.56 21.90 -55.10
C THR A 113 0.44 22.67 -54.20
N ASN A 114 1.48 23.17 -54.89
CA ASN A 114 2.20 24.45 -54.67
C ASN A 114 3.48 24.58 -53.82
N ASN A 115 4.38 25.40 -54.41
CA ASN A 115 5.38 26.29 -53.80
C ASN A 115 6.63 25.74 -53.09
N LYS A 116 7.62 25.34 -53.90
CA LYS A 116 9.05 25.33 -53.53
C LYS A 116 9.75 26.63 -53.97
N LYS A 117 10.25 27.45 -53.03
CA LYS A 117 11.30 28.45 -53.33
C LYS A 117 12.69 27.78 -53.22
N LYS A 118 13.58 28.07 -54.17
CA LYS A 118 14.93 27.49 -54.30
C LYS A 118 15.94 28.24 -53.43
N ARG A 119 16.94 27.54 -52.88
CA ARG A 119 18.35 27.99 -52.88
C ARG A 119 19.30 26.77 -52.83
N LYS A 120 20.49 26.92 -53.42
CA LYS A 120 21.56 25.90 -53.54
C LYS A 120 22.66 26.16 -52.50
N ILE A 121 23.53 25.16 -52.28
CA ILE A 121 25.00 25.18 -52.00
C ILE A 121 25.32 23.81 -51.32
N SER A 122 25.90 22.81 -52.00
CA SER A 122 27.34 22.61 -52.37
C SER A 122 28.28 22.68 -51.15
N SER A 123 28.67 21.55 -50.52
CA SER A 123 29.83 20.69 -50.87
C SER A 123 31.21 21.36 -50.70
N ALA A 124 32.27 20.74 -50.16
CA ALA A 124 32.45 19.38 -49.63
C ALA A 124 33.08 19.46 -48.20
N SER A 125 33.98 18.63 -47.64
CA SER A 125 34.87 17.52 -48.07
C SER A 125 35.05 16.50 -46.91
N SER A 126 35.89 15.47 -47.08
CA SER A 126 36.35 14.58 -46.01
C SER A 126 37.78 14.09 -46.29
N THR A 127 38.64 14.03 -45.27
CA THR A 127 39.98 13.43 -45.37
C THR A 127 40.38 12.72 -44.08
N ARG A 128 40.98 11.53 -44.21
CA ARG A 128 41.54 10.74 -43.09
C ARG A 128 42.83 11.36 -42.54
N ARG A 129 43.19 11.04 -41.29
CA ARG A 129 44.59 11.01 -40.84
C ARG A 129 45.05 9.56 -40.65
N ARG A 130 46.31 9.29 -41.02
CA ARG A 130 47.15 8.15 -40.58
C ARG A 130 48.18 8.70 -39.60
N SER A 131 48.81 7.84 -38.82
CA SER A 131 49.86 8.20 -37.87
C SER A 131 51.00 7.19 -37.90
N ASN A 132 52.16 7.70 -38.32
CA ASN A 132 53.52 7.23 -38.06
C ASN A 132 54.25 8.46 -37.48
N SER A 133 55.37 8.41 -36.80
CA SER A 133 56.09 7.42 -35.96
C SER A 133 57.43 8.13 -35.68
N ASP A 134 58.10 7.81 -34.57
CA ASP A 134 59.48 8.28 -34.29
C ASP A 134 59.61 9.81 -34.05
N ASN A 135 60.64 10.34 -33.39
CA ASN A 135 61.87 9.72 -32.91
C ASN A 135 62.35 10.32 -31.55
N GLN A 136 63.47 9.79 -31.04
CA GLN A 136 64.29 10.16 -29.87
C GLN A 136 64.49 11.69 -29.66
N LYS A 137 64.85 12.22 -28.46
CA LYS A 137 66.16 12.01 -27.79
C LYS A 137 66.21 12.53 -26.31
N SER A 138 67.27 12.15 -25.60
CA SER A 138 67.70 12.56 -24.24
C SER A 138 67.99 14.07 -24.10
N THR A 139 68.09 14.70 -22.91
CA THR A 139 69.20 14.53 -21.93
C THR A 139 69.01 15.18 -20.54
N ILE A 140 69.58 14.53 -19.51
CA ILE A 140 70.33 15.09 -18.35
C ILE A 140 69.56 15.86 -17.25
N SER A 141 70.14 15.83 -16.05
CA SER A 141 69.67 16.34 -14.75
C SER A 141 70.09 17.78 -14.45
N ASP A 142 69.42 18.42 -13.48
CA ASP A 142 70.15 19.19 -12.45
C ASP A 142 69.42 19.17 -11.08
N ASN A 143 70.12 19.54 -10.01
CA ASN A 143 69.79 19.20 -8.62
C ASN A 143 69.65 20.46 -7.73
N GLY A 144 68.56 21.20 -7.91
CA GLY A 144 68.34 22.51 -7.28
C GLY A 144 67.64 22.48 -5.91
N LYS A 145 68.39 22.66 -4.82
CA LYS A 145 67.82 22.97 -3.48
C LYS A 145 67.32 24.43 -3.44
N SER A 146 66.01 24.64 -3.51
CA SER A 146 65.38 25.95 -3.27
C SER A 146 64.61 25.99 -1.95
N SER A 147 64.64 27.12 -1.25
CA SER A 147 63.99 27.27 0.05
C SER A 147 62.47 27.41 -0.09
N SER A 148 61.73 26.50 0.53
CA SER A 148 60.28 26.48 0.49
C SER A 148 59.69 27.63 1.32
N LYS A 149 59.29 28.72 0.64
CA LYS A 149 58.33 29.68 1.21
C LYS A 149 57.05 28.92 1.61
N PRO A 150 56.38 29.26 2.73
CA PRO A 150 55.15 28.60 3.12
C PRO A 150 54.11 28.74 2.00
N PRO A 151 53.35 27.68 1.65
CA PRO A 151 52.35 27.75 0.60
C PRO A 151 51.31 28.82 0.91
N LEU A 152 51.14 29.78 0.00
CA LEU A 152 50.04 30.74 0.06
C LEU A 152 48.71 29.97 0.03
N GLU A 153 47.93 30.09 1.12
CA GLU A 153 46.64 29.41 1.23
C GLU A 153 45.71 29.82 0.08
N GLN A 154 45.54 28.93 -0.89
CA GLN A 154 44.58 29.10 -1.96
C GLN A 154 43.19 29.03 -1.35
N LYS A 155 42.56 30.21 -1.20
CA LYS A 155 41.18 30.34 -0.70
C LYS A 155 40.28 29.43 -1.52
N LYS A 156 39.75 28.37 -0.90
CA LYS A 156 38.81 27.42 -1.52
C LYS A 156 37.70 28.21 -2.22
N SER A 157 37.27 27.77 -3.41
CA SER A 157 36.14 28.44 -4.05
C SER A 157 34.86 28.19 -3.24
N LEU A 158 33.88 29.09 -3.37
CA LEU A 158 32.59 28.92 -2.71
C LEU A 158 31.92 27.58 -3.12
N ALA A 159 32.12 27.16 -4.37
CA ALA A 159 31.62 25.89 -4.89
C ALA A 159 32.29 24.67 -4.22
N ASP A 160 33.58 24.74 -3.88
CA ASP A 160 34.26 23.66 -3.15
C ASP A 160 33.70 23.52 -1.73
N ILE A 161 33.39 24.65 -1.06
CA ILE A 161 32.80 24.68 0.28
C ILE A 161 31.37 24.11 0.26
N GLU A 162 30.56 24.49 -0.75
CA GLU A 162 29.22 23.91 -0.95
C GLU A 162 29.27 22.41 -1.26
N ALA A 163 30.24 21.97 -2.07
CA ALA A 163 30.46 20.56 -2.38
C ALA A 163 30.90 19.75 -1.15
N GLU A 164 31.84 20.26 -0.35
CA GLU A 164 32.27 19.65 0.92
C GLU A 164 31.10 19.51 1.90
N HIS A 165 30.25 20.53 2.04
CA HIS A 165 29.06 20.48 2.88
C HIS A 165 28.01 19.48 2.36
N PHE A 166 27.76 19.43 1.03
CA PHE A 166 26.86 18.44 0.43
C PHE A 166 27.38 17.01 0.58
N PHE A 167 28.69 16.81 0.43
CA PHE A 167 29.37 15.52 0.63
C PHE A 167 29.30 15.07 2.09
N ALA A 168 29.54 15.96 3.07
CA ALA A 168 29.38 15.66 4.50
C ALA A 168 27.93 15.28 4.86
N LYS A 169 26.94 16.01 4.33
CA LYS A 169 25.51 15.69 4.50
C LYS A 169 25.14 14.34 3.89
N SER A 170 25.68 14.02 2.72
CA SER A 170 25.50 12.71 2.06
C SER A 170 26.19 11.59 2.84
N LYS A 171 27.39 11.82 3.37
CA LYS A 171 28.15 10.88 4.23
C LYS A 171 27.37 10.53 5.51
N SER A 172 26.77 11.51 6.18
CA SER A 172 25.87 11.26 7.32
C SER A 172 24.63 10.44 6.92
N ARG A 173 24.01 10.77 5.76
CA ARG A 173 22.82 10.06 5.28
C ARG A 173 23.09 8.61 4.89
N ILE A 174 24.20 8.31 4.21
CA ILE A 174 24.55 6.93 3.84
C ILE A 174 24.90 6.08 5.08
N GLN A 175 25.62 6.65 6.05
CA GLN A 175 25.91 5.99 7.34
C GLN A 175 24.63 5.63 8.11
N LYS A 176 23.64 6.53 8.13
CA LYS A 176 22.31 6.23 8.72
C LYS A 176 21.56 5.13 7.96
N LEU A 177 21.62 5.12 6.62
CA LEU A 177 20.98 4.05 5.83
C LEU A 177 21.66 2.69 6.05
N TRP A 178 23.00 2.65 6.18
CA TRP A 178 23.74 1.43 6.49
C TRP A 178 23.37 0.82 7.85
N SER A 179 23.21 1.64 8.89
CA SER A 179 22.81 1.14 10.21
C SER A 179 21.33 0.69 10.26
N GLU A 180 20.42 1.42 9.61
CA GLU A 180 19.01 1.01 9.49
C GLU A 180 18.85 -0.30 8.68
N LEU A 181 19.67 -0.51 7.65
CA LEU A 181 19.65 -1.71 6.79
C LEU A 181 20.51 -2.88 7.29
N ARG A 182 21.30 -2.66 8.36
CA ARG A 182 22.30 -3.62 8.87
C ARG A 182 23.24 -4.16 7.77
N VAL A 183 23.79 -3.24 6.98
CA VAL A 183 24.79 -3.58 5.95
C VAL A 183 26.05 -4.11 6.65
N PRO A 184 26.69 -5.20 6.17
CA PRO A 184 27.91 -5.75 6.77
C PRO A 184 29.05 -4.73 6.85
N GLN A 185 29.83 -4.77 7.93
CA GLN A 185 30.89 -3.78 8.18
C GLN A 185 31.99 -3.82 7.10
N ASP A 186 32.26 -4.98 6.51
CA ASP A 186 33.19 -5.16 5.40
C ASP A 186 32.68 -4.58 4.07
N GLU A 187 31.37 -4.60 3.82
CA GLU A 187 30.73 -3.85 2.72
C GLU A 187 30.87 -2.33 2.97
N ILE A 188 30.59 -1.88 4.21
CA ILE A 188 30.69 -0.47 4.66
C ILE A 188 32.12 0.07 4.55
N ASP A 189 33.12 -0.64 5.08
CA ASP A 189 34.52 -0.21 5.13
C ASP A 189 35.11 -0.14 3.73
N ARG A 190 34.78 -1.10 2.85
CA ARG A 190 35.19 -1.10 1.45
C ARG A 190 34.64 0.12 0.72
N PHE A 191 33.33 0.38 0.82
CA PHE A 191 32.73 1.55 0.19
C PHE A 191 33.28 2.86 0.78
N SER A 192 33.42 2.94 2.10
CA SER A 192 33.90 4.13 2.80
C SER A 192 35.34 4.50 2.42
N ARG A 193 36.22 3.49 2.29
CA ARG A 193 37.63 3.68 1.89
C ARG A 193 37.77 4.23 0.48
N ILE A 194 36.91 3.77 -0.45
CA ILE A 194 36.98 4.15 -1.87
C ILE A 194 36.29 5.51 -2.11
N TYR A 195 35.05 5.69 -1.62
CA TYR A 195 34.20 6.82 -2.03
C TYR A 195 33.95 7.88 -0.94
N LEU A 196 34.18 7.58 0.35
CA LEU A 196 33.96 8.52 1.47
C LEU A 196 35.27 9.09 2.07
N SER A 197 36.41 8.79 1.45
CA SER A 197 37.75 9.22 1.85
C SER A 197 38.15 10.60 1.29
N LYS A 198 37.67 10.96 0.09
CA LYS A 198 37.92 12.26 -0.55
C LYS A 198 36.63 12.84 -1.15
N CYS A 199 36.42 14.13 -0.95
CA CYS A 199 35.38 14.87 -1.67
C CYS A 199 35.79 15.06 -3.15
N SER A 200 34.96 14.58 -4.07
CA SER A 200 35.03 14.88 -5.51
C SER A 200 33.63 14.81 -6.11
N ASN A 201 33.40 15.45 -7.25
CA ASN A 201 32.09 15.43 -7.91
C ASN A 201 31.65 14.02 -8.31
N ASP A 202 32.58 13.16 -8.74
CA ASP A 202 32.32 11.75 -9.07
C ASP A 202 31.95 10.94 -7.82
N ASN A 203 32.68 11.13 -6.71
CA ASN A 203 32.35 10.50 -5.43
C ASN A 203 31.00 10.99 -4.90
N ILE A 204 30.68 12.28 -5.04
CA ILE A 204 29.36 12.83 -4.69
C ILE A 204 28.25 12.15 -5.50
N ALA A 205 28.46 11.95 -6.81
CA ALA A 205 27.48 11.27 -7.67
C ALA A 205 27.28 9.80 -7.25
N ILE A 206 28.36 9.04 -7.07
CA ILE A 206 28.31 7.62 -6.67
C ILE A 206 27.67 7.45 -5.28
N VAL A 207 28.01 8.30 -4.31
CA VAL A 207 27.39 8.30 -2.98
C VAL A 207 25.89 8.66 -3.07
N THR A 208 25.50 9.56 -3.98
CA THR A 208 24.09 9.91 -4.19
C THR A 208 23.29 8.76 -4.82
N GLU A 209 23.88 8.04 -5.75
CA GLU A 209 23.27 6.84 -6.36
C GLU A 209 23.15 5.68 -5.35
N GLU A 210 24.18 5.44 -4.54
CA GLU A 210 24.12 4.43 -3.47
C GLU A 210 23.08 4.81 -2.38
N ILE A 211 23.00 6.09 -1.99
CA ILE A 211 21.93 6.59 -1.11
C ILE A 211 20.54 6.31 -1.71
N LYS A 212 20.37 6.47 -3.03
CA LYS A 212 19.12 6.15 -3.72
C LYS A 212 18.84 4.64 -3.66
N ARG A 213 19.80 3.79 -4.03
CA ARG A 213 19.68 2.32 -3.99
C ARG A 213 19.30 1.81 -2.60
N LEU A 214 19.98 2.30 -1.56
CA LEU A 214 19.69 1.97 -0.16
C LEU A 214 18.33 2.52 0.30
N THR A 215 17.90 3.70 -0.17
CA THR A 215 16.56 4.23 0.11
C THR A 215 15.47 3.36 -0.54
N GLU A 216 15.69 2.86 -1.76
CA GLU A 216 14.78 1.93 -2.44
C GLU A 216 14.73 0.57 -1.73
N GLN A 217 15.88 0.03 -1.31
CA GLN A 217 15.99 -1.20 -0.50
C GLN A 217 15.22 -1.08 0.83
N ARG A 218 15.37 0.05 1.53
CA ARG A 218 14.66 0.37 2.77
C ARG A 218 13.14 0.39 2.58
N ASN A 219 12.67 1.02 1.51
CA ASN A 219 11.24 1.14 1.22
C ASN A 219 10.61 -0.23 0.91
N LEU A 220 11.33 -1.11 0.18
CA LEU A 220 10.89 -2.48 -0.05
C LEU A 220 10.84 -3.29 1.25
N ILE A 221 11.85 -3.19 2.13
CA ILE A 221 11.83 -3.85 3.45
C ILE A 221 10.62 -3.39 4.28
N LEU A 222 10.35 -2.09 4.35
CA LEU A 222 9.18 -1.56 5.06
C LEU A 222 7.85 -2.06 4.47
N SER A 223 7.76 -2.21 3.15
CA SER A 223 6.58 -2.79 2.50
C SER A 223 6.41 -4.27 2.83
N ILE A 224 7.51 -5.05 2.86
CA ILE A 224 7.48 -6.46 3.27
C ILE A 224 7.04 -6.58 4.72
N LEU A 225 7.62 -5.80 5.63
CA LEU A 225 7.28 -5.83 7.06
C LEU A 225 5.80 -5.52 7.31
N LYS A 226 5.26 -4.47 6.67
CA LYS A 226 3.82 -4.14 6.76
C LYS A 226 2.93 -5.28 6.26
N ASN A 227 3.31 -5.90 5.13
CA ASN A 227 2.50 -6.97 4.55
C ASN A 227 2.58 -8.25 5.40
N ILE A 228 3.71 -8.52 6.04
CA ILE A 228 3.87 -9.55 7.07
C ILE A 228 2.94 -9.24 8.25
N GLU A 229 2.99 -8.04 8.83
CA GLU A 229 2.14 -7.65 9.97
C GLU A 229 0.63 -7.81 9.67
N ASN A 230 0.19 -7.39 8.48
CA ASN A 230 -1.17 -7.64 7.99
C ASN A 230 -1.52 -9.14 7.94
N ARG A 231 -0.58 -10.00 7.50
CA ARG A 231 -0.79 -11.44 7.42
C ARG A 231 -0.83 -12.09 8.81
N GLU A 232 0.06 -11.72 9.73
CA GLU A 232 0.06 -12.28 11.09
C GLU A 232 -1.27 -11.94 11.81
N LEU A 233 -1.81 -10.73 11.64
CA LEU A 233 -3.12 -10.34 12.17
C LEU A 233 -4.28 -11.17 11.58
N LEU A 234 -4.22 -11.51 10.29
CA LEU A 234 -5.19 -12.41 9.66
C LEU A 234 -5.06 -13.87 10.17
N LEU A 235 -3.85 -14.32 10.49
CA LEU A 235 -3.61 -15.64 11.12
C LEU A 235 -4.12 -15.66 12.57
N GLU A 236 -3.88 -14.61 13.35
CA GLU A 236 -4.40 -14.44 14.72
C GLU A 236 -5.94 -14.39 14.74
N THR A 237 -6.55 -13.71 13.76
CA THR A 237 -8.01 -13.70 13.56
C THR A 237 -8.54 -15.10 13.20
N LEU A 238 -7.83 -15.84 12.34
CA LEU A 238 -8.19 -17.22 11.98
C LEU A 238 -8.05 -18.17 13.18
N TYR A 239 -6.99 -18.01 13.98
CA TYR A 239 -6.76 -18.77 15.21
C TYR A 239 -7.89 -18.52 16.22
N SER A 240 -8.28 -17.26 16.43
CA SER A 240 -9.42 -16.88 17.28
C SER A 240 -10.75 -17.49 16.82
N LEU A 241 -10.94 -17.74 15.51
CA LEU A 241 -12.11 -18.46 15.00
C LEU A 241 -12.00 -19.97 15.22
N VAL A 242 -10.83 -20.57 15.05
CA VAL A 242 -10.58 -21.99 15.34
C VAL A 242 -10.81 -22.29 16.82
N GLU A 243 -10.31 -21.44 17.72
CA GLU A 243 -10.46 -21.57 19.17
C GLU A 243 -11.93 -21.45 19.61
N ARG A 244 -12.68 -20.48 19.06
CA ARG A 244 -14.11 -20.27 19.41
C ARG A 244 -15.09 -21.27 18.81
N TYR A 245 -14.72 -21.95 17.72
CA TYR A 245 -15.64 -22.79 16.94
C TYR A 245 -15.10 -24.19 16.63
N GLY A 246 -14.01 -24.63 17.28
CA GLY A 246 -13.40 -25.94 17.07
C GLY A 246 -14.30 -27.08 17.53
N ASP A 247 -14.80 -26.99 18.77
CA ASP A 247 -15.46 -28.09 19.50
C ASP A 247 -17.00 -28.01 19.53
N GLU A 248 -17.58 -26.82 19.33
CA GLU A 248 -19.03 -26.61 19.46
C GLU A 248 -19.85 -26.93 18.21
N LYS A 249 -21.12 -27.30 18.42
CA LYS A 249 -22.13 -27.43 17.35
C LYS A 249 -22.57 -26.05 16.87
N ILE A 250 -21.75 -25.43 16.01
CA ILE A 250 -21.88 -24.05 15.50
C ILE A 250 -23.32 -23.74 15.00
N PHE A 251 -24.11 -23.06 15.83
CA PHE A 251 -25.49 -22.62 15.51
C PHE A 251 -25.57 -21.74 14.25
N SER A 252 -24.47 -21.07 13.87
CA SER A 252 -24.37 -20.16 12.72
C SER A 252 -23.31 -20.59 11.69
N LYS A 253 -23.26 -21.89 11.33
CA LYS A 253 -22.26 -22.45 10.39
C LYS A 253 -22.08 -21.64 9.10
N HIS A 254 -23.13 -21.02 8.57
CA HIS A 254 -23.07 -20.17 7.37
C HIS A 254 -22.31 -18.84 7.57
N LEU A 255 -22.36 -18.24 8.77
CA LEU A 255 -21.62 -17.01 9.08
C LEU A 255 -20.13 -17.31 9.24
N VAL A 256 -19.78 -18.32 10.05
CA VAL A 256 -18.39 -18.77 10.21
C VAL A 256 -17.79 -19.20 8.87
N ALA A 257 -18.55 -19.91 8.03
CA ALA A 257 -18.09 -20.28 6.68
C ALA A 257 -17.87 -19.06 5.75
N ARG A 258 -18.57 -17.93 5.96
CA ARG A 258 -18.35 -16.69 5.21
C ARG A 258 -17.09 -15.98 5.72
N GLU A 259 -16.89 -15.90 7.03
CA GLU A 259 -15.72 -15.27 7.65
C GLU A 259 -14.44 -16.03 7.34
N VAL A 260 -14.43 -17.36 7.49
CA VAL A 260 -13.31 -18.23 7.12
C VAL A 260 -12.97 -18.09 5.62
N LYS A 261 -13.97 -17.96 4.73
CA LYS A 261 -13.73 -17.71 3.29
C LYS A 261 -13.14 -16.33 3.01
N ASN A 262 -13.60 -15.30 3.71
CA ASN A 262 -13.06 -13.94 3.59
C ASN A 262 -11.61 -13.88 4.07
N ILE A 263 -11.32 -14.44 5.25
CA ILE A 263 -9.96 -14.48 5.83
C ILE A 263 -9.04 -15.32 4.96
N ALA A 264 -9.48 -16.50 4.49
CA ALA A 264 -8.72 -17.31 3.55
C ALA A 264 -8.36 -16.55 2.27
N ALA A 265 -9.31 -15.81 1.69
CA ALA A 265 -9.08 -14.98 0.50
C ALA A 265 -8.05 -13.86 0.76
N SER A 266 -8.17 -13.12 1.87
CA SER A 266 -7.21 -12.11 2.29
C SER A 266 -5.82 -12.69 2.54
N LEU A 267 -5.73 -13.86 3.19
CA LEU A 267 -4.48 -14.59 3.40
C LEU A 267 -3.80 -14.97 2.07
N ARG A 268 -4.55 -15.31 1.01
CA ARG A 268 -3.96 -15.55 -0.33
C ARG A 268 -3.28 -14.31 -0.88
N LEU A 269 -3.98 -13.17 -0.81
CA LEU A 269 -3.51 -11.90 -1.35
C LEU A 269 -2.27 -11.41 -0.58
N CYS A 270 -2.32 -11.39 0.75
CA CYS A 270 -1.16 -11.01 1.56
C CYS A 270 0.03 -11.97 1.37
N THR A 271 -0.18 -13.28 1.23
CA THR A 271 0.90 -14.22 0.85
C THR A 271 1.55 -13.82 -0.47
N LEU A 272 0.76 -13.54 -1.51
CA LEU A 272 1.26 -13.17 -2.83
C LEU A 272 2.04 -11.85 -2.77
N GLU A 273 1.50 -10.82 -2.12
CA GLU A 273 2.16 -9.52 -1.94
C GLU A 273 3.48 -9.63 -1.16
N ILE A 274 3.55 -10.47 -0.12
CA ILE A 274 4.80 -10.73 0.62
C ILE A 274 5.83 -11.42 -0.28
N VAL A 275 5.43 -12.47 -1.02
CA VAL A 275 6.33 -13.22 -1.90
C VAL A 275 6.86 -12.34 -3.03
N GLU A 276 5.99 -11.60 -3.73
CA GLU A 276 6.37 -10.66 -4.78
C GLU A 276 7.29 -9.55 -4.24
N SER A 277 7.03 -9.03 -3.04
CA SER A 277 7.87 -7.98 -2.43
C SER A 277 9.25 -8.52 -2.01
N ILE A 278 9.34 -9.74 -1.45
CA ILE A 278 10.62 -10.38 -1.10
C ILE A 278 11.44 -10.72 -2.36
N VAL A 279 10.77 -11.10 -3.46
CA VAL A 279 11.40 -11.27 -4.78
C VAL A 279 11.97 -9.94 -5.29
N GLN A 280 11.17 -8.87 -5.30
CA GLN A 280 11.64 -7.53 -5.73
C GLN A 280 12.81 -7.04 -4.87
N TRP A 281 12.76 -7.26 -3.56
CA TRP A 281 13.85 -6.93 -2.64
C TRP A 281 15.12 -7.75 -2.91
N ARG A 282 15.02 -9.05 -3.21
CA ARG A 282 16.18 -9.87 -3.59
C ARG A 282 16.83 -9.41 -4.89
N ASN A 283 16.04 -9.00 -5.87
CA ASN A 283 16.52 -8.60 -7.20
C ASN A 283 17.36 -7.30 -7.20
N ILE A 284 17.38 -6.53 -6.09
CA ILE A 284 18.22 -5.34 -5.91
C ILE A 284 19.41 -5.54 -4.96
N LEU A 285 19.58 -6.76 -4.42
CA LEU A 285 20.77 -7.13 -3.64
C LEU A 285 21.86 -7.65 -4.58
N GLN A 286 23.13 -7.42 -4.20
CA GLN A 286 24.28 -7.99 -4.92
C GLN A 286 24.36 -9.52 -4.78
N ALA A 287 23.75 -10.08 -3.73
CA ALA A 287 23.60 -11.52 -3.50
C ALA A 287 22.23 -11.81 -2.85
N PRO A 288 21.54 -12.90 -3.22
CA PRO A 288 20.21 -13.22 -2.70
C PRO A 288 20.26 -13.68 -1.23
N LYS A 289 19.99 -12.77 -0.30
CA LYS A 289 19.92 -13.06 1.14
C LYS A 289 18.52 -13.60 1.52
N PRO A 290 18.36 -14.44 2.57
CA PRO A 290 17.06 -14.81 3.12
C PRO A 290 16.39 -13.62 3.79
N PHE A 291 15.06 -13.47 3.69
CA PHE A 291 14.34 -12.45 4.44
C PHE A 291 14.04 -12.97 5.85
N VAL A 292 14.71 -12.41 6.84
CA VAL A 292 14.64 -12.85 8.24
C VAL A 292 13.70 -11.94 9.02
N TRP A 293 12.66 -12.51 9.63
CA TRP A 293 11.70 -11.82 10.49
C TRP A 293 11.55 -12.60 11.80
N ARG A 294 11.62 -11.90 12.94
CA ARG A 294 11.69 -12.51 14.30
C ARG A 294 12.67 -13.70 14.36
N SER A 295 13.87 -13.50 13.82
CA SER A 295 14.97 -14.48 13.73
C SER A 295 14.68 -15.76 12.91
N LYS A 296 13.59 -15.83 12.14
CA LYS A 296 13.25 -16.95 11.25
C LYS A 296 13.19 -16.51 9.79
N ASN A 297 13.53 -17.39 8.85
CA ASN A 297 13.34 -17.15 7.41
C ASN A 297 11.84 -17.16 7.10
N TYR A 298 11.27 -16.01 6.72
CA TYR A 298 9.81 -15.87 6.63
C TYR A 298 9.20 -16.74 5.52
N LEU A 299 9.92 -16.97 4.42
CA LEU A 299 9.48 -17.86 3.33
C LEU A 299 9.50 -19.36 3.70
N LEU A 300 10.11 -19.73 4.84
CA LEU A 300 9.97 -21.06 5.42
C LEU A 300 8.83 -21.08 6.45
N LYS A 301 8.77 -20.10 7.36
CA LYS A 301 7.66 -19.93 8.34
C LYS A 301 6.28 -20.03 7.67
N ILE A 302 6.10 -19.30 6.56
CA ILE A 302 4.80 -19.20 5.88
C ILE A 302 4.25 -20.54 5.40
N GLN A 303 5.10 -21.55 5.21
CA GLN A 303 4.70 -22.89 4.76
C GLN A 303 3.98 -23.71 5.85
N THR A 304 4.24 -23.40 7.12
CA THR A 304 3.71 -24.10 8.31
C THR A 304 2.75 -23.22 9.13
N ASP A 305 2.64 -21.92 8.80
CA ASP A 305 1.75 -20.96 9.47
C ASP A 305 0.27 -21.33 9.50
N LEU A 306 -0.15 -22.30 8.68
CA LEU A 306 -1.54 -22.77 8.57
C LEU A 306 -1.73 -24.18 9.14
N ASP A 307 -0.69 -24.79 9.72
CA ASP A 307 -0.75 -26.17 10.22
C ASP A 307 -1.73 -26.33 11.39
N PHE A 308 -1.95 -25.27 12.20
CA PHE A 308 -3.02 -25.28 13.23
C PHE A 308 -4.43 -25.37 12.60
N PHE A 309 -4.63 -24.72 11.46
CA PHE A 309 -5.91 -24.69 10.75
C PHE A 309 -6.19 -26.01 10.02
N LEU A 310 -5.14 -26.75 9.63
CA LEU A 310 -5.26 -28.14 9.11
C LEU A 310 -5.93 -29.08 10.11
N MET A 311 -5.61 -28.93 11.40
CA MET A 311 -6.15 -29.78 12.47
C MET A 311 -7.56 -29.36 12.91
N SER A 312 -8.07 -28.23 12.43
CA SER A 312 -9.37 -27.68 12.83
C SER A 312 -10.54 -28.27 12.05
N SER A 313 -11.66 -28.51 12.72
CA SER A 313 -12.94 -28.91 12.10
C SER A 313 -13.42 -27.91 11.03
N LEU A 314 -13.03 -26.64 11.17
CA LEU A 314 -13.35 -25.54 10.25
C LEU A 314 -12.74 -25.71 8.85
N ILE A 315 -11.73 -26.56 8.63
CA ILE A 315 -11.18 -26.77 7.28
C ILE A 315 -12.22 -27.31 6.29
N SER A 316 -13.21 -28.05 6.81
CA SER A 316 -14.37 -28.54 6.05
C SER A 316 -15.20 -27.43 5.37
N LEU A 317 -15.05 -26.17 5.79
CA LEU A 317 -15.73 -25.00 5.21
C LEU A 317 -15.04 -24.47 3.93
N LEU A 318 -13.83 -24.95 3.61
CA LEU A 318 -13.05 -24.64 2.40
C LEU A 318 -12.87 -25.88 1.49
N PRO A 319 -13.95 -26.44 0.92
CA PRO A 319 -13.84 -27.59 0.03
C PRO A 319 -12.90 -27.32 -1.15
N ASN A 320 -12.20 -28.37 -1.58
CA ASN A 320 -11.18 -28.41 -2.64
C ASN A 320 -9.82 -27.76 -2.31
N VAL A 321 -9.62 -27.15 -1.13
CA VAL A 321 -8.31 -26.69 -0.69
C VAL A 321 -7.58 -27.83 0.03
N ASN A 322 -6.55 -28.41 -0.60
CA ASN A 322 -5.53 -29.18 0.12
C ASN A 322 -4.54 -28.16 0.71
N PRO A 323 -4.52 -27.89 2.04
CA PRO A 323 -3.78 -26.77 2.58
C PRO A 323 -2.39 -27.19 3.10
N LEU A 324 -2.09 -28.50 3.08
CA LEU A 324 -0.83 -29.08 3.53
C LEU A 324 0.34 -28.45 2.74
N LYS A 325 1.14 -27.60 3.40
CA LYS A 325 2.26 -26.84 2.80
C LYS A 325 1.85 -25.89 1.66
N ASN A 326 0.58 -25.45 1.64
CA ASN A 326 0.01 -24.57 0.62
C ASN A 326 -0.30 -23.18 1.22
N PRO A 327 0.70 -22.27 1.32
CA PRO A 327 0.55 -20.95 1.97
C PRO A 327 -0.41 -20.00 1.24
N PHE A 328 -0.81 -20.36 0.02
CA PHE A 328 -1.77 -19.64 -0.82
C PHE A 328 -3.21 -20.19 -0.68
N LEU A 329 -3.45 -21.25 0.10
CA LEU A 329 -4.76 -21.91 0.22
C LEU A 329 -5.41 -22.19 -1.16
N MET A 330 -4.61 -22.50 -2.19
CA MET A 330 -5.09 -22.66 -3.56
C MET A 330 -5.81 -24.01 -3.74
N PRO A 331 -7.01 -24.05 -4.33
CA PRO A 331 -7.68 -25.32 -4.61
C PRO A 331 -6.99 -26.07 -5.77
N GLY A 332 -6.93 -27.40 -5.66
CA GLY A 332 -6.44 -28.27 -6.74
C GLY A 332 -4.95 -28.16 -7.10
N ILE A 333 -4.10 -27.53 -6.28
CA ILE A 333 -2.64 -27.46 -6.49
C ILE A 333 -1.92 -28.15 -5.33
N GLU A 334 -1.32 -29.32 -5.59
CA GLU A 334 -0.51 -30.04 -4.60
C GLU A 334 0.94 -29.55 -4.62
N PHE A 335 1.34 -28.82 -3.57
CA PHE A 335 2.68 -28.24 -3.46
C PHE A 335 3.72 -29.28 -3.00
N GLY A 336 4.39 -29.92 -3.96
CA GLY A 336 5.63 -30.66 -3.74
C GLY A 336 5.50 -32.17 -3.48
N ALA A 337 4.29 -32.72 -3.51
CA ALA A 337 4.04 -34.16 -3.47
C ALA A 337 4.36 -34.82 -4.84
N THR A 338 5.65 -35.00 -5.16
CA THR A 338 6.05 -35.83 -6.30
C THR A 338 5.73 -37.29 -6.00
N THR A 339 4.69 -37.82 -6.62
CA THR A 339 4.09 -39.15 -6.40
C THR A 339 4.92 -40.33 -6.96
N ASN A 340 6.24 -40.30 -6.75
CA ASN A 340 7.19 -41.35 -7.14
C ASN A 340 7.13 -42.59 -6.21
N SER A 341 5.96 -42.91 -5.69
CA SER A 341 5.67 -44.10 -4.88
C SER A 341 4.38 -44.79 -5.35
N GLN A 342 4.20 -44.93 -6.67
CA GLN A 342 3.49 -46.10 -7.17
C GLN A 342 4.47 -47.27 -7.20
N SER A 343 4.18 -48.28 -6.38
CA SER A 343 5.01 -49.47 -6.23
C SER A 343 5.06 -50.30 -7.50
N LEU A 344 6.24 -50.83 -7.80
CA LEU A 344 6.40 -51.96 -8.72
C LEU A 344 5.70 -53.19 -8.14
N ASP A 345 4.43 -53.42 -8.48
CA ASP A 345 3.85 -54.77 -8.35
C ASP A 345 2.57 -54.99 -9.17
N LYS A 346 2.71 -55.66 -10.32
CA LYS A 346 1.96 -56.88 -10.68
C LYS A 346 2.27 -57.34 -12.12
N LYS A 347 2.87 -58.51 -12.23
CA LYS A 347 2.85 -59.32 -13.46
C LYS A 347 1.52 -60.09 -13.53
N SER A 348 0.74 -59.93 -14.59
CA SER A 348 0.15 -61.05 -15.33
C SER A 348 -0.67 -60.57 -16.55
N HIS A 349 -0.36 -61.19 -17.70
CA HIS A 349 -1.25 -61.27 -18.87
C HIS A 349 -2.31 -62.38 -18.63
N PRO A 350 -3.41 -62.53 -19.42
CA PRO A 350 -3.35 -62.53 -20.89
C PRO A 350 -4.57 -62.01 -21.70
N THR A 351 -4.30 -61.79 -23.00
CA THR A 351 -5.15 -61.97 -24.20
C THR A 351 -6.69 -61.78 -24.14
N SER A 352 -7.20 -60.83 -24.93
CA SER A 352 -8.06 -61.11 -26.13
C SER A 352 -8.34 -59.81 -26.93
N PRO A 353 -8.57 -59.84 -28.27
CA PRO A 353 -8.69 -58.63 -29.10
C PRO A 353 -10.14 -58.25 -29.51
N ASN A 354 -10.25 -57.24 -30.37
CA ASN A 354 -11.45 -56.75 -31.09
C ASN A 354 -12.55 -56.04 -30.27
N ARG A 355 -12.70 -54.72 -30.50
CA ARG A 355 -13.89 -54.21 -31.22
C ARG A 355 -13.66 -52.84 -31.89
N LYS A 356 -14.47 -52.59 -32.92
CA LYS A 356 -14.31 -51.53 -33.94
C LYS A 356 -14.84 -50.17 -33.44
N ARG A 357 -14.31 -49.06 -33.98
CA ARG A 357 -14.94 -47.73 -33.84
C ARG A 357 -16.32 -47.72 -34.50
N PRO A 358 -17.36 -47.09 -33.90
CA PRO A 358 -18.53 -46.64 -34.63
C PRO A 358 -18.19 -45.44 -35.52
N LYS A 359 -18.86 -45.33 -36.67
CA LYS A 359 -19.09 -44.04 -37.34
C LYS A 359 -20.37 -43.42 -36.75
N PHE A 360 -20.59 -42.13 -36.97
CA PHE A 360 -21.88 -41.49 -36.73
C PHE A 360 -22.32 -40.82 -38.03
N ASP A 361 -23.53 -41.14 -38.48
CA ASP A 361 -24.06 -40.73 -39.79
C ASP A 361 -24.95 -39.47 -39.68
N SER A 362 -25.35 -38.94 -40.85
CA SER A 362 -25.87 -37.58 -41.00
C SER A 362 -27.40 -37.51 -41.16
N SER A 363 -28.06 -36.68 -40.32
CA SER A 363 -29.40 -36.11 -40.59
C SER A 363 -30.57 -37.13 -40.70
N PRO A 364 -31.82 -36.69 -40.97
CA PRO A 364 -32.41 -35.34 -40.90
C PRO A 364 -33.65 -35.25 -39.99
N TYR A 365 -34.18 -34.03 -39.75
CA TYR A 365 -35.57 -33.67 -40.11
C TYR A 365 -35.81 -32.15 -39.95
N LEU A 366 -36.83 -31.63 -40.64
CA LEU A 366 -37.26 -30.23 -40.69
C LEU A 366 -38.71 -30.08 -40.21
N ALA A 367 -39.07 -28.99 -39.52
CA ALA A 367 -40.38 -28.30 -39.65
C ALA A 367 -40.50 -27.05 -38.73
N GLY A 368 -40.98 -25.93 -39.28
CA GLY A 368 -41.58 -24.79 -38.55
C GLY A 368 -40.62 -23.88 -37.75
N GLY A 369 -40.74 -22.56 -37.74
CA GLY A 369 -41.63 -21.64 -38.50
C GLY A 369 -41.04 -20.23 -38.48
N SER A 370 -41.47 -19.33 -39.39
CA SER A 370 -40.75 -18.08 -39.69
C SER A 370 -41.54 -16.80 -39.39
N THR A 371 -40.88 -15.83 -38.74
CA THR A 371 -41.12 -14.39 -38.91
C THR A 371 -39.78 -13.65 -38.97
N ALA A 372 -39.73 -12.54 -39.71
CA ALA A 372 -38.50 -11.82 -40.10
C ALA A 372 -38.27 -10.55 -39.22
N LEU A 373 -37.16 -9.78 -39.24
CA LEU A 373 -36.17 -9.45 -40.30
C LEU A 373 -34.71 -9.30 -39.75
N PRO A 374 -33.69 -9.26 -40.64
CA PRO A 374 -32.26 -9.07 -40.31
C PRO A 374 -31.83 -7.57 -40.49
N PRO A 375 -30.53 -7.16 -40.52
CA PRO A 375 -29.28 -7.92 -40.34
C PRO A 375 -28.22 -7.31 -39.38
N LEU A 376 -27.47 -8.18 -38.69
CA LEU A 376 -26.07 -7.91 -38.31
C LEU A 376 -25.21 -9.10 -38.72
N SER A 377 -24.19 -8.87 -39.54
CA SER A 377 -23.47 -9.94 -40.23
C SER A 377 -22.13 -10.28 -39.57
N LYS A 378 -21.73 -11.56 -39.73
CA LYS A 378 -20.41 -12.13 -39.37
C LYS A 378 -20.13 -12.29 -37.87
N LEU A 379 -20.97 -13.15 -37.29
CA LEU A 379 -20.58 -14.16 -36.29
C LEU A 379 -19.13 -14.66 -36.50
N ARG A 380 -18.36 -14.83 -35.42
CA ARG A 380 -17.10 -15.60 -35.43
C ARG A 380 -17.07 -16.55 -34.24
N GLN A 381 -17.35 -17.83 -34.50
CA GLN A 381 -17.16 -18.88 -33.51
C GLN A 381 -15.67 -19.20 -33.37
N ALA A 382 -15.12 -19.01 -32.18
CA ALA A 382 -13.99 -19.76 -31.62
C ALA A 382 -13.86 -19.40 -30.13
N SER A 383 -14.05 -20.37 -29.24
CA SER A 383 -13.56 -20.25 -27.86
C SER A 383 -12.10 -20.67 -27.81
N PRO A 384 -11.24 -19.89 -27.12
CA PRO A 384 -10.14 -20.50 -26.40
C PRO A 384 -9.94 -19.88 -25.00
N ALA A 385 -10.15 -20.72 -23.98
CA ALA A 385 -9.53 -20.72 -22.65
C ALA A 385 -9.63 -19.48 -21.72
N ASP A 386 -9.93 -19.77 -20.44
CA ASP A 386 -9.85 -18.82 -19.33
C ASP A 386 -8.39 -18.47 -18.96
N ASN A 387 -7.83 -17.45 -19.60
CA ASN A 387 -6.65 -16.75 -19.10
C ASN A 387 -7.04 -15.80 -17.96
N ASP A 388 -7.29 -16.36 -16.77
CA ASP A 388 -7.38 -15.58 -15.55
C ASP A 388 -6.01 -14.92 -15.24
N PRO A 389 -5.92 -13.57 -15.20
CA PRO A 389 -4.66 -12.88 -14.93
C PRO A 389 -4.19 -13.06 -13.46
N LEU A 390 -5.05 -13.48 -12.54
CA LEU A 390 -4.63 -13.88 -11.19
C LEU A 390 -3.91 -15.24 -11.24
N LYS A 391 -4.47 -16.23 -11.94
CA LYS A 391 -3.80 -17.51 -12.24
C LYS A 391 -2.47 -17.31 -12.98
N GLU A 392 -2.39 -16.43 -13.97
CA GLU A 392 -1.11 -16.10 -14.64
C GLU A 392 -0.08 -15.49 -13.67
N ARG A 393 -0.49 -14.59 -12.76
CA ARG A 393 0.41 -14.02 -11.74
C ARG A 393 0.86 -15.05 -10.71
N ILE A 394 -0.02 -15.95 -10.28
CA ILE A 394 0.33 -17.06 -9.38
C ILE A 394 1.29 -18.04 -10.07
N LEU A 395 1.05 -18.37 -11.34
CA LEU A 395 1.97 -19.17 -12.17
C LEU A 395 3.30 -18.43 -12.41
N TYR A 396 3.30 -17.10 -12.54
CA TYR A 396 4.52 -16.30 -12.63
C TYR A 396 5.29 -16.26 -11.31
N ALA A 397 4.63 -16.09 -10.16
CA ALA A 397 5.25 -16.18 -8.84
C ALA A 397 5.86 -17.57 -8.60
N GLN A 398 5.14 -18.64 -9.00
CA GLN A 398 5.68 -20.01 -9.03
C GLN A 398 6.87 -20.12 -9.99
N LYS A 399 6.82 -19.53 -11.19
CA LYS A 399 7.93 -19.55 -12.15
C LYS A 399 9.17 -18.78 -11.62
N VAL A 400 9.01 -17.67 -10.92
CA VAL A 400 10.12 -16.91 -10.31
C VAL A 400 10.74 -17.66 -9.11
N VAL A 401 10.02 -18.60 -8.51
CA VAL A 401 10.62 -19.59 -7.58
C VAL A 401 11.46 -20.66 -8.31
N PHE A 402 11.33 -20.82 -9.64
CA PHE A 402 11.88 -21.95 -10.40
C PHE A 402 12.61 -21.63 -11.74
N SER A 403 12.83 -20.37 -12.15
CA SER A 403 13.66 -20.07 -13.33
C SER A 403 14.30 -18.67 -13.35
N GLU A 404 15.65 -18.61 -13.30
CA GLU A 404 16.52 -18.19 -14.42
C GLU A 404 18.01 -18.38 -14.05
N GLY A 405 18.90 -18.62 -15.03
CA GLY A 405 20.25 -19.15 -14.74
C GLY A 405 21.23 -19.37 -15.90
N LYS A 406 21.25 -18.48 -16.90
CA LYS A 406 22.35 -18.24 -17.87
C LYS A 406 22.35 -16.72 -18.14
N GLY A 407 23.44 -15.96 -18.16
CA GLY A 407 24.79 -16.21 -18.70
C GLY A 407 24.91 -15.46 -20.05
N VAL A 408 25.95 -14.69 -20.39
CA VAL A 408 27.37 -14.65 -19.96
C VAL A 408 27.92 -13.19 -19.98
N ASN A 409 29.15 -12.97 -19.48
CA ASN A 409 29.87 -11.69 -19.29
C ASN A 409 30.58 -11.14 -20.55
N ASP A 410 31.08 -9.88 -20.48
CA ASP A 410 32.51 -9.45 -20.53
C ASP A 410 32.58 -7.90 -20.67
N SER A 411 33.47 -7.08 -20.04
CA SER A 411 34.95 -7.04 -19.94
C SER A 411 35.63 -6.68 -21.29
N PHE A 412 36.54 -5.70 -21.50
CA PHE A 412 37.38 -4.76 -20.69
C PHE A 412 37.43 -3.37 -21.42
N GLY A 413 38.09 -2.26 -21.01
CA GLY A 413 38.78 -1.86 -19.76
C GLY A 413 39.92 -0.80 -19.97
N SER A 414 40.08 0.14 -19.01
CA SER A 414 41.24 1.05 -18.75
C SER A 414 41.60 2.27 -19.66
N GLN A 415 41.64 3.47 -19.03
CA GLN A 415 42.59 4.63 -19.19
C GLN A 415 42.80 5.30 -20.58
N THR A 416 43.39 6.50 -20.77
CA THR A 416 44.16 7.47 -19.93
C THR A 416 43.55 8.91 -19.97
N CYS A 417 44.32 9.99 -19.74
CA CYS A 417 43.84 11.31 -19.30
C CYS A 417 44.53 12.57 -19.92
N ASN A 418 43.88 13.74 -19.71
CA ASN A 418 44.39 15.13 -19.64
C ASN A 418 44.46 16.06 -20.88
N SER A 419 44.29 17.36 -20.53
CA SER A 419 44.34 18.62 -21.34
C SER A 419 45.76 19.25 -21.28
N PRO A 420 46.00 20.58 -21.39
CA PRO A 420 45.39 21.71 -22.14
C PRO A 420 46.36 22.18 -23.28
N SER A 421 46.18 23.22 -24.12
CA SER A 421 45.66 24.60 -24.04
C SER A 421 46.53 25.65 -23.30
N ARG A 422 47.55 26.14 -24.03
CA ARG A 422 47.91 27.57 -24.25
C ARG A 422 48.90 28.36 -23.36
N ASP A 423 49.53 29.31 -24.06
CA ASP A 423 50.06 30.65 -23.73
C ASP A 423 51.21 30.84 -22.70
N ASP A 424 52.40 31.20 -23.22
CA ASP A 424 53.26 32.34 -22.82
C ASP A 424 54.25 32.59 -24.01
N LYS A 425 54.57 33.81 -24.48
CA LYS A 425 55.10 35.06 -23.88
C LYS A 425 56.60 35.06 -23.57
N VAL A 426 57.38 35.44 -24.57
CA VAL A 426 58.78 35.88 -24.51
C VAL A 426 58.84 37.13 -25.42
N VAL A 427 58.86 38.36 -24.90
CA VAL A 427 59.99 39.08 -24.29
C VAL A 427 61.15 39.24 -25.28
N ILE A 428 61.26 40.43 -25.87
CA ILE A 428 62.33 40.81 -26.80
C ILE A 428 63.37 41.63 -26.02
N ALA A 429 64.66 41.33 -26.22
CA ALA A 429 65.79 42.14 -25.77
C ALA A 429 66.83 42.21 -26.91
N PRO A 430 67.58 43.32 -27.04
CA PRO A 430 68.47 43.57 -28.19
C PRO A 430 69.90 43.09 -27.98
N TYR A 431 70.61 42.81 -29.08
CA TYR A 431 72.07 42.71 -29.19
C TYR A 431 72.42 43.01 -30.66
N GLU A 432 72.82 44.25 -30.97
CA GLU A 432 74.21 44.76 -31.05
C GLU A 432 74.87 44.55 -32.42
N GLU A 433 75.55 45.60 -32.89
CA GLU A 433 76.20 45.68 -34.21
C GLU A 433 77.66 45.22 -34.11
N LEU A 434 78.09 44.34 -35.02
CA LEU A 434 79.49 44.27 -35.44
C LEU A 434 79.51 44.01 -36.96
N GLY A 435 80.22 44.85 -37.69
CA GLY A 435 80.30 44.79 -39.16
C GLY A 435 81.70 44.45 -39.68
N GLY A 436 81.88 44.62 -40.98
CA GLY A 436 83.19 44.61 -41.64
C GLY A 436 83.65 43.23 -42.12
N LYS A 437 83.41 42.96 -43.42
CA LYS A 437 84.49 42.95 -44.42
C LYS A 437 83.93 43.03 -45.84
N GLU A 438 84.72 43.62 -46.71
CA GLU A 438 84.46 43.74 -48.15
C GLU A 438 85.25 42.68 -48.93
N GLU A 439 85.06 42.71 -50.25
CA GLU A 439 85.84 42.04 -51.31
C GLU A 439 85.45 40.61 -51.73
N GLU A 440 85.60 40.41 -53.05
CA GLU A 440 85.49 39.19 -53.87
C GLU A 440 84.21 38.31 -53.76
N VAL A 441 83.39 38.32 -54.83
CA VAL A 441 83.30 37.25 -55.84
C VAL A 441 82.27 37.65 -56.91
N GLY A 442 82.68 37.67 -58.18
CA GLY A 442 81.88 38.20 -59.30
C GLY A 442 80.68 37.35 -59.75
N GLU A 443 80.63 36.06 -59.38
CA GLU A 443 79.65 35.10 -59.93
C GLU A 443 78.64 34.55 -58.90
N GLU A 444 78.84 34.77 -57.60
CA GLU A 444 77.86 34.33 -56.56
C GLU A 444 76.61 35.23 -56.50
N ASN A 445 76.71 36.48 -56.96
CA ASN A 445 75.60 37.45 -56.92
C ASN A 445 74.33 36.94 -57.62
N ASP A 446 74.45 36.19 -58.72
CA ASP A 446 73.29 35.68 -59.46
C ASP A 446 72.62 34.49 -58.74
N LEU A 447 73.40 33.73 -57.96
CA LEU A 447 72.88 32.68 -57.07
C LEU A 447 72.18 33.29 -55.85
N TYR A 448 72.80 34.31 -55.25
CA TYR A 448 72.27 35.04 -54.10
C TYR A 448 70.99 35.82 -54.45
N ALA A 449 70.92 36.44 -55.63
CA ALA A 449 69.71 37.08 -56.14
C ALA A 449 68.53 36.10 -56.24
N ARG A 450 68.74 34.91 -56.82
CA ARG A 450 67.73 33.84 -56.88
C ARG A 450 67.34 33.34 -55.48
N GLN A 451 68.28 33.28 -54.54
CA GLN A 451 68.02 32.87 -53.17
C GLN A 451 67.17 33.92 -52.41
N ILE A 452 67.42 35.21 -52.63
CA ILE A 452 66.58 36.32 -52.13
C ILE A 452 65.18 36.26 -52.75
N GLU A 453 65.07 36.01 -54.06
CA GLU A 453 63.76 35.89 -54.73
C GLU A 453 62.97 34.68 -54.21
N GLU A 454 63.61 33.53 -54.01
CA GLU A 454 62.98 32.35 -53.41
C GLU A 454 62.54 32.61 -51.95
N GLN A 455 63.32 33.37 -51.17
CA GLN A 455 62.93 33.82 -49.83
C GLN A 455 61.72 34.75 -49.87
N ARG A 456 61.69 35.75 -50.77
CA ARG A 456 60.54 36.64 -50.97
C ARG A 456 59.28 35.85 -51.33
N LEU A 457 59.40 34.86 -52.21
CA LEU A 457 58.27 34.03 -52.65
C LEU A 457 57.80 33.04 -51.56
N LYS A 458 58.71 32.59 -50.68
CA LYS A 458 58.37 31.86 -49.43
C LYS A 458 57.65 32.76 -48.43
N GLU A 459 58.10 33.99 -48.24
CA GLU A 459 57.41 34.97 -47.39
C GLU A 459 56.02 35.33 -47.92
N GLU A 460 55.87 35.55 -49.23
CA GLU A 460 54.57 35.89 -49.81
C GLU A 460 53.57 34.76 -49.61
N ARG A 461 53.97 33.51 -49.87
CA ARG A 461 53.15 32.32 -49.56
C ARG A 461 52.80 32.21 -48.08
N LYS A 462 53.71 32.58 -47.18
CA LYS A 462 53.44 32.64 -45.73
C LYS A 462 52.38 33.71 -45.41
N ARG A 463 52.51 34.93 -45.95
CA ARG A 463 51.54 36.03 -45.77
C ARG A 463 50.16 35.65 -46.29
N GLN A 464 50.06 35.08 -47.50
CA GLN A 464 48.81 34.57 -48.09
C GLN A 464 48.16 33.49 -47.21
N LEU A 465 48.95 32.58 -46.63
CA LEU A 465 48.45 31.51 -45.76
C LEU A 465 48.01 32.03 -44.37
N GLU A 466 48.69 33.03 -43.82
CA GLU A 466 48.26 33.73 -42.60
C GLU A 466 46.97 34.53 -42.83
N GLU A 467 46.81 35.17 -43.99
CA GLU A 467 45.58 35.87 -44.38
C GLU A 467 44.40 34.89 -44.58
N GLU A 468 44.63 33.74 -45.23
CA GLU A 468 43.62 32.70 -45.36
C GLU A 468 43.20 32.13 -43.99
N GLN A 469 44.11 32.05 -43.02
CA GLN A 469 43.80 31.70 -41.63
C GLN A 469 42.97 32.78 -40.93
N ARG A 470 43.33 34.07 -41.06
CA ARG A 470 42.53 35.20 -40.52
C ARG A 470 41.10 35.17 -41.06
N MET A 471 40.94 34.96 -42.38
CA MET A 471 39.63 34.86 -43.04
C MET A 471 38.81 33.62 -42.58
N LYS A 472 39.47 32.53 -42.20
CA LYS A 472 38.82 31.35 -41.58
C LYS A 472 38.41 31.61 -40.14
N GLU A 473 39.25 32.29 -39.35
CA GLU A 473 38.93 32.70 -37.98
C GLU A 473 37.76 33.68 -37.93
N GLU A 474 37.74 34.69 -38.83
CA GLU A 474 36.68 35.69 -38.83
C GLU A 474 35.32 35.05 -39.17
N LYS A 475 35.24 34.20 -40.19
CA LYS A 475 34.03 33.43 -40.52
C LYS A 475 33.56 32.57 -39.33
N LYS A 476 34.49 31.99 -38.56
CA LYS A 476 34.18 31.24 -37.32
C LYS A 476 33.66 32.15 -36.20
N ARG A 477 34.18 33.38 -36.07
CA ARG A 477 33.65 34.40 -35.13
C ARG A 477 32.24 34.87 -35.54
N GLN A 478 32.01 35.12 -36.83
CA GLN A 478 30.70 35.51 -37.37
C GLN A 478 29.65 34.41 -37.11
N GLN A 479 29.93 33.15 -37.43
CA GLN A 479 29.04 32.01 -37.15
C GLN A 479 28.74 31.84 -35.64
N LEU A 480 29.73 32.07 -34.78
CA LEU A 480 29.53 32.02 -33.32
C LEU A 480 28.62 33.17 -32.81
N ALA A 481 28.73 34.35 -33.42
CA ALA A 481 27.87 35.50 -33.11
C ALA A 481 26.42 35.31 -33.60
N GLU A 482 26.22 34.72 -34.77
CA GLU A 482 24.88 34.33 -35.26
C GLU A 482 24.23 33.30 -34.35
N LYS A 483 24.97 32.24 -33.97
CA LYS A 483 24.46 31.20 -33.06
C LYS A 483 24.04 31.79 -31.70
N LYS A 484 24.80 32.73 -31.14
CA LYS A 484 24.42 33.44 -29.90
C LYS A 484 23.10 34.23 -30.06
N LYS A 485 22.90 34.91 -31.19
CA LYS A 485 21.65 35.63 -31.48
C LYS A 485 20.45 34.69 -31.65
N GLU A 486 20.64 33.51 -32.22
CA GLU A 486 19.61 32.46 -32.32
C GLU A 486 19.24 31.90 -30.94
N GLU A 487 20.23 31.59 -30.10
CA GLU A 487 20.04 31.11 -28.73
C GLU A 487 19.30 32.14 -27.85
N GLU A 488 19.61 33.42 -27.99
CA GLU A 488 18.89 34.52 -27.30
C GLU A 488 17.42 34.65 -27.75
N ARG A 489 17.14 34.46 -29.05
CA ARG A 489 15.76 34.42 -29.56
C ARG A 489 14.97 33.25 -28.98
N LEU A 490 15.55 32.05 -28.99
CA LEU A 490 14.93 30.85 -28.42
C LEU A 490 14.71 30.97 -26.91
N ARG A 491 15.58 31.71 -26.19
CA ARG A 491 15.36 32.05 -24.78
C ARG A 491 14.12 32.94 -24.59
N LYS A 492 14.01 34.04 -25.33
CA LYS A 492 12.87 34.99 -25.24
C LYS A 492 11.54 34.32 -25.63
N GLU A 493 11.56 33.39 -26.59
CA GLU A 493 10.39 32.58 -26.95
C GLU A 493 9.96 31.65 -25.80
N ARG A 494 10.90 30.95 -25.15
CA ARG A 494 10.62 30.11 -23.97
C ARG A 494 10.07 30.92 -22.78
N GLU A 495 10.63 32.09 -22.52
CA GLU A 495 10.14 33.00 -21.47
C GLU A 495 8.69 33.43 -21.76
N THR A 496 8.37 33.75 -23.01
CA THR A 496 7.01 34.11 -23.45
C THR A 496 6.02 32.95 -23.31
N ILE A 497 6.41 31.73 -23.72
CA ILE A 497 5.61 30.51 -23.52
C ILE A 497 5.36 30.25 -22.02
N GLY A 498 6.35 30.50 -21.17
CA GLY A 498 6.22 30.43 -19.72
C GLY A 498 5.12 31.35 -19.17
N PHE A 499 5.11 32.63 -19.56
CA PHE A 499 4.05 33.57 -19.17
C PHE A 499 2.66 33.14 -19.62
N VAL A 500 2.50 32.64 -20.86
CA VAL A 500 1.21 32.15 -21.36
C VAL A 500 0.71 30.94 -20.54
N LEU A 501 1.59 30.00 -20.18
CA LEU A 501 1.23 28.85 -19.34
C LEU A 501 0.84 29.27 -17.92
N ILE A 502 1.52 30.27 -17.33
CA ILE A 502 1.16 30.84 -16.03
C ILE A 502 -0.25 31.44 -16.08
N ILE A 503 -0.56 32.29 -17.06
CA ILE A 503 -1.90 32.89 -17.25
C ILE A 503 -2.97 31.81 -17.43
N GLN A 504 -2.72 30.79 -18.26
CA GLN A 504 -3.65 29.66 -18.45
C GLN A 504 -3.85 28.81 -17.19
N SER A 505 -2.86 28.72 -16.30
CA SER A 505 -3.01 28.04 -15.00
C SER A 505 -3.86 28.87 -14.03
N ALA A 506 -3.64 30.19 -13.97
CA ALA A 506 -4.41 31.11 -13.14
C ALA A 506 -5.90 31.17 -13.54
N LEU A 507 -6.20 31.20 -14.86
CA LEU A 507 -7.57 31.15 -15.38
C LEU A 507 -8.26 29.83 -15.05
N ARG A 508 -7.58 28.69 -15.22
CA ARG A 508 -8.11 27.37 -14.81
C ARG A 508 -8.37 27.31 -13.29
N GLY A 509 -7.48 27.88 -12.48
CA GLY A 509 -7.65 28.01 -11.04
C GLY A 509 -8.84 28.89 -10.64
N ARG A 510 -9.09 30.01 -11.37
CA ARG A 510 -10.27 30.87 -11.15
C ARG A 510 -11.57 30.13 -11.51
N LYS A 511 -11.62 29.44 -12.66
CA LYS A 511 -12.80 28.64 -13.06
C LYS A 511 -13.09 27.48 -12.09
N ALA A 512 -12.05 26.78 -11.61
CA ALA A 512 -12.20 25.73 -10.61
C ALA A 512 -12.75 26.26 -9.28
N ARG A 513 -12.34 27.46 -8.83
CA ARG A 513 -12.92 28.10 -7.64
C ARG A 513 -14.38 28.50 -7.83
N GLN A 514 -14.78 28.95 -9.02
CA GLN A 514 -16.19 29.26 -9.33
C GLN A 514 -17.07 28.00 -9.30
N ILE A 515 -16.59 26.88 -9.84
CA ILE A 515 -17.30 25.58 -9.78
C ILE A 515 -17.47 25.14 -8.32
N LEU A 516 -16.39 25.12 -7.53
CA LEU A 516 -16.44 24.76 -6.11
C LEU A 516 -17.38 25.67 -5.31
N ALA A 517 -17.39 26.98 -5.56
CA ALA A 517 -18.30 27.91 -4.90
C ALA A 517 -19.78 27.63 -5.22
N HIS A 518 -20.08 27.22 -6.46
CA HIS A 518 -21.42 26.78 -6.85
C HIS A 518 -21.81 25.45 -6.21
N GLU A 519 -20.88 24.47 -6.17
CA GLU A 519 -21.08 23.19 -5.48
C GLU A 519 -21.38 23.39 -4.00
N TYR A 520 -20.59 24.21 -3.29
CA TYR A 520 -20.84 24.54 -1.88
C TYR A 520 -22.19 25.25 -1.67
N LYS A 521 -22.64 26.12 -2.59
CA LYS A 521 -23.97 26.75 -2.50
C LYS A 521 -25.09 25.71 -2.60
N VAL A 522 -25.02 24.81 -3.58
CA VAL A 522 -26.00 23.72 -3.75
C VAL A 522 -25.97 22.73 -2.57
N GLU A 523 -24.80 22.47 -2.00
CA GLU A 523 -24.65 21.60 -0.82
C GLU A 523 -25.23 22.25 0.45
N ALA A 524 -25.02 23.56 0.64
CA ALA A 524 -25.64 24.34 1.72
C ALA A 524 -27.18 24.40 1.58
N GLU A 525 -27.70 24.58 0.35
CA GLU A 525 -29.15 24.52 0.07
C GLU A 525 -29.73 23.13 0.40
N ARG A 526 -29.03 22.05 0.02
CA ARG A 526 -29.42 20.67 0.40
C ARG A 526 -29.37 20.43 1.92
N ALA A 527 -28.37 20.97 2.61
CA ALA A 527 -28.26 20.90 4.06
C ALA A 527 -29.42 21.65 4.75
N ALA A 528 -29.76 22.85 4.29
CA ALA A 528 -30.90 23.62 4.78
C ALA A 528 -32.23 22.85 4.60
N VAL A 529 -32.44 22.19 3.46
CA VAL A 529 -33.63 21.33 3.24
C VAL A 529 -33.66 20.12 4.19
N LYS A 530 -32.52 19.46 4.44
CA LYS A 530 -32.42 18.38 5.45
C LYS A 530 -32.78 18.89 6.86
N ILE A 531 -32.23 20.04 7.27
CA ILE A 531 -32.49 20.66 8.57
C ILE A 531 -33.97 21.01 8.72
N GLN A 532 -34.57 21.67 7.72
CA GLN A 532 -36.00 21.99 7.72
C GLN A 532 -36.89 20.73 7.82
N SER A 533 -36.54 19.65 7.11
CA SER A 533 -37.22 18.36 7.19
C SER A 533 -37.15 17.75 8.60
N GLN A 534 -35.97 17.78 9.23
CA GLN A 534 -35.78 17.27 10.58
C GLN A 534 -36.49 18.12 11.64
N VAL A 535 -36.51 19.45 11.49
CA VAL A 535 -37.30 20.36 12.34
C VAL A 535 -38.80 20.06 12.22
N ARG A 536 -39.33 19.85 11.00
CA ARG A 536 -40.73 19.43 10.79
C ARG A 536 -41.03 18.08 11.46
N LYS A 537 -40.15 17.08 11.34
CA LYS A 537 -40.29 15.78 12.04
C LYS A 537 -40.29 15.95 13.56
N ASN A 538 -39.39 16.77 14.11
CA ASN A 538 -39.33 17.02 15.56
C ASN A 538 -40.57 17.76 16.08
N MET A 539 -41.10 18.73 15.33
CA MET A 539 -42.38 19.38 15.68
C MET A 539 -43.56 18.41 15.59
N ALA A 540 -43.62 17.55 14.57
CA ALA A 540 -44.66 16.52 14.46
C ALA A 540 -44.60 15.52 15.63
N LYS A 541 -43.40 15.05 16.00
CA LYS A 541 -43.20 14.21 17.18
C LYS A 541 -43.64 14.92 18.47
N LYS A 542 -43.26 16.18 18.67
CA LYS A 542 -43.69 16.98 19.83
C LYS A 542 -45.22 17.16 19.89
N LYS A 543 -45.91 17.30 18.75
CA LYS A 543 -47.38 17.29 18.70
C LYS A 543 -47.95 15.93 19.13
N VAL A 544 -47.44 14.81 18.60
CA VAL A 544 -47.87 13.45 18.98
C VAL A 544 -47.63 13.17 20.47
N ASP A 545 -46.48 13.56 21.00
CA ASP A 545 -46.13 13.34 22.41
C ASP A 545 -46.94 14.26 23.35
N ASN A 546 -47.39 15.44 22.89
CA ASN A 546 -48.41 16.23 23.59
C ASN A 546 -49.78 15.53 23.56
N ILE A 547 -50.29 15.14 22.39
CA ILE A 547 -51.59 14.44 22.25
C ILE A 547 -51.64 13.18 23.13
N LYS A 548 -50.53 12.42 23.23
CA LYS A 548 -50.41 11.30 24.17
C LYS A 548 -50.56 11.75 25.63
N ARG A 549 -49.88 12.82 26.03
CA ARG A 549 -49.93 13.37 27.39
C ARG A 549 -51.33 13.87 27.74
N ASP A 550 -51.98 14.56 26.81
CA ASP A 550 -53.35 15.07 26.94
C ASP A 550 -54.36 13.91 27.05
N LYS A 551 -54.19 12.86 26.24
CA LYS A 551 -54.97 11.61 26.35
C LYS A 551 -54.71 10.87 27.66
N SER A 552 -53.49 10.85 28.18
CA SER A 552 -53.18 10.31 29.52
C SER A 552 -53.81 11.13 30.65
N ILE A 553 -53.89 12.46 30.52
CA ILE A 553 -54.60 13.32 31.48
C ILE A 553 -56.10 13.01 31.45
N LEU A 554 -56.72 12.88 30.28
CA LEU A 554 -58.11 12.46 30.13
C LEU A 554 -58.38 11.07 30.74
N ILE A 555 -57.49 10.10 30.52
CA ILE A 555 -57.61 8.76 31.12
C ILE A 555 -57.50 8.86 32.65
N MET A 556 -56.54 9.61 33.20
CA MET A 556 -56.46 9.81 34.65
C MET A 556 -57.70 10.52 35.21
N GLN A 557 -58.23 11.54 34.53
CA GLN A 557 -59.47 12.21 34.94
C GLN A 557 -60.68 11.26 34.94
N ALA A 558 -60.79 10.37 33.96
CA ALA A 558 -61.82 9.33 33.93
C ALA A 558 -61.64 8.33 35.09
N CYS A 559 -60.41 7.85 35.35
CA CYS A 559 -60.11 6.98 36.48
C CYS A 559 -60.36 7.67 37.84
N TYR A 560 -60.11 8.98 37.95
CA TYR A 560 -60.42 9.75 39.16
C TYR A 560 -61.93 9.92 39.37
N ARG A 561 -62.73 10.15 38.31
CA ARG A 561 -64.20 10.17 38.42
C ARG A 561 -64.77 8.84 38.90
N GLY A 562 -64.38 7.74 38.24
CA GLY A 562 -64.79 6.39 38.67
C GLY A 562 -64.35 6.04 40.09
N LYS A 563 -63.20 6.56 40.56
CA LYS A 563 -62.79 6.41 41.97
C LYS A 563 -63.53 7.31 42.94
N SER A 564 -63.92 8.53 42.56
CA SER A 564 -64.80 9.37 43.41
C SER A 564 -66.23 8.81 43.50
N GLU A 565 -66.72 8.19 42.43
CA GLU A 565 -68.00 7.48 42.42
C GLU A 565 -67.94 6.23 43.32
N LEU A 566 -66.86 5.44 43.25
CA LEU A 566 -66.66 4.29 44.14
C LEU A 566 -66.50 4.70 45.61
N ALA A 567 -65.71 5.74 45.89
CA ALA A 567 -65.51 6.24 47.26
C ALA A 567 -66.78 6.88 47.85
N MET A 568 -67.60 7.55 47.04
CA MET A 568 -68.95 7.98 47.44
C MET A 568 -69.84 6.77 47.80
N PHE A 569 -69.75 5.67 47.05
CA PHE A 569 -70.53 4.46 47.29
C PHE A 569 -70.07 3.69 48.54
N GLU A 570 -68.77 3.64 48.81
CA GLU A 570 -68.23 3.08 50.07
C GLU A 570 -68.60 3.97 51.26
N TYR A 571 -68.50 5.29 51.13
CA TYR A 571 -68.89 6.23 52.19
C TYR A 571 -70.40 6.19 52.49
N THR A 572 -71.28 6.10 51.47
CA THR A 572 -72.72 5.91 51.73
C THR A 572 -73.03 4.53 52.31
N LYS A 573 -72.27 3.48 51.98
CA LYS A 573 -72.42 2.16 52.60
C LYS A 573 -72.07 2.19 54.11
N GLU A 574 -70.96 2.82 54.49
CA GLU A 574 -70.61 3.02 55.91
C GLU A 574 -71.65 3.90 56.61
N PHE A 575 -72.10 4.99 55.98
CA PHE A 575 -73.10 5.90 56.54
C PHE A 575 -74.46 5.21 56.75
N CYS A 576 -74.91 4.36 55.81
CA CYS A 576 -76.10 3.54 55.98
C CYS A 576 -75.94 2.54 57.15
N SER A 577 -74.79 1.86 57.26
CA SER A 577 -74.56 0.91 58.35
C SER A 577 -74.52 1.60 59.73
N ILE A 578 -74.02 2.83 59.81
CA ILE A 578 -74.09 3.67 61.02
C ILE A 578 -75.55 4.09 61.33
N ILE A 579 -76.37 4.35 60.32
CA ILE A 579 -77.81 4.62 60.51
C ILE A 579 -78.55 3.36 60.98
N GLU A 580 -78.27 2.20 60.39
CA GLU A 580 -78.84 0.89 60.80
C GLU A 580 -78.51 0.61 62.28
N ALA A 581 -77.24 0.69 62.67
CA ALA A 581 -76.82 0.51 64.07
C ALA A 581 -77.45 1.55 65.04
N CYS A 582 -77.65 2.80 64.60
CA CYS A 582 -78.38 3.80 65.38
C CYS A 582 -79.88 3.46 65.52
N VAL A 583 -80.52 2.93 64.47
CA VAL A 583 -81.94 2.52 64.50
C VAL A 583 -82.12 1.29 65.39
N GLU A 584 -81.24 0.29 65.29
CA GLU A 584 -81.21 -0.87 66.19
C GLU A 584 -80.97 -0.46 67.65
N GLY A 585 -80.05 0.49 67.89
CA GLY A 585 -79.83 1.07 69.21
C GLY A 585 -81.03 1.84 69.78
N MET A 586 -81.90 2.39 68.93
CA MET A 586 -83.15 3.03 69.35
C MET A 586 -84.28 2.04 69.58
N THR A 587 -84.43 1.00 68.75
CA THR A 587 -85.46 -0.04 68.96
C THR A 587 -85.14 -0.88 70.19
N ALA A 588 -83.87 -1.24 70.43
CA ALA A 588 -83.45 -1.92 71.65
C ALA A 588 -83.73 -1.08 72.92
N ARG A 589 -83.52 0.24 72.87
CA ARG A 589 -83.87 1.15 73.98
C ARG A 589 -85.37 1.29 74.18
N ARG A 590 -86.17 1.31 73.12
CA ARG A 590 -87.64 1.30 73.22
C ARG A 590 -88.13 0.01 73.87
N ALA A 591 -87.66 -1.15 73.42
CA ALA A 591 -88.01 -2.44 74.00
C ALA A 591 -87.66 -2.51 75.49
N TYR A 592 -86.46 -2.06 75.88
CA TYR A 592 -86.04 -2.02 77.29
C TYR A 592 -86.92 -1.11 78.16
N PHE A 593 -87.39 0.03 77.62
CA PHE A 593 -88.33 0.91 78.32
C PHE A 593 -89.74 0.32 78.42
N GLU A 594 -90.18 -0.43 77.41
CA GLU A 594 -91.49 -1.12 77.41
C GLU A 594 -91.48 -2.32 78.39
N GLU A 595 -90.36 -3.05 78.49
CA GLU A 595 -90.13 -4.15 79.44
C GLU A 595 -90.08 -3.65 80.90
N GLN A 596 -89.37 -2.54 81.17
CA GLN A 596 -89.35 -1.90 82.49
C GLN A 596 -90.73 -1.38 82.92
N ASN A 597 -91.54 -0.85 81.99
CA ASN A 597 -92.89 -0.38 82.29
C ASN A 597 -93.87 -1.53 82.59
N HIS A 598 -93.64 -2.72 82.03
CA HIS A 598 -94.50 -3.88 82.30
C HIS A 598 -94.21 -4.49 83.69
N ASN A 599 -92.94 -4.61 84.07
CA ASN A 599 -92.56 -5.18 85.37
C ASN A 599 -92.92 -4.28 86.57
N ALA A 600 -93.23 -3.00 86.34
CA ALA A 600 -93.68 -2.07 87.39
C ALA A 600 -95.17 -2.21 87.80
N ILE A 601 -95.93 -3.11 87.16
CA ILE A 601 -97.40 -3.20 87.29
C ILE A 601 -97.87 -4.52 87.94
N THR A 602 -97.01 -5.52 88.10
CA THR A 602 -97.42 -6.90 88.49
C THR A 602 -96.69 -7.51 89.69
N GLU A 603 -96.27 -6.71 90.67
CA GLU A 603 -95.79 -7.26 91.96
C GLU A 603 -96.08 -6.32 93.15
N ASN A 604 -97.32 -6.41 93.69
CA ASN A 604 -97.72 -5.99 95.05
C ASN A 604 -99.22 -6.29 95.30
N ILE A 605 -99.55 -7.57 95.59
CA ILE A 605 -100.86 -7.97 96.14
C ILE A 605 -100.62 -9.09 97.16
N TYR A 606 -101.26 -8.98 98.34
CA TYR A 606 -101.09 -9.81 99.55
C TYR A 606 -99.74 -9.63 100.28
N GLY A 607 -99.71 -9.58 101.61
CA GLY A 607 -100.82 -9.60 102.59
C GLY A 607 -100.34 -9.90 104.01
N GLU A 608 -101.21 -9.68 105.01
CA GLU A 608 -101.07 -10.03 106.44
C GLU A 608 -99.97 -9.21 107.19
N GLU A 609 -100.26 -8.29 108.11
CA GLU A 609 -101.02 -8.30 109.40
C GLU A 609 -100.15 -8.63 110.63
N GLU A 610 -99.94 -7.66 111.54
CA GLU A 610 -100.46 -7.69 112.92
C GLU A 610 -100.16 -6.41 113.75
N GLU A 611 -101.08 -6.11 114.68
CA GLU A 611 -101.05 -5.26 115.90
C GLU A 611 -100.52 -3.79 115.91
N GLU A 612 -101.42 -2.86 116.31
CA GLU A 612 -101.12 -1.50 116.79
C GLU A 612 -100.90 -1.46 118.31
N PRO A 613 -100.13 -0.46 118.82
CA PRO A 613 -100.44 0.09 120.14
C PRO A 613 -100.52 1.63 120.18
N SER A 614 -101.69 2.12 120.60
CA SER A 614 -101.99 3.37 121.36
C SER A 614 -101.12 4.63 121.17
N VAL A 615 -101.78 5.72 120.74
CA VAL A 615 -101.26 7.09 120.74
C VAL A 615 -101.18 7.66 122.17
N GLU A 616 -99.97 7.83 122.74
CA GLU A 616 -99.68 8.94 123.68
C GLU A 616 -98.19 9.29 123.94
N GLU A 617 -97.18 8.51 123.48
CA GLU A 617 -95.74 8.79 123.74
C GLU A 617 -94.93 9.36 122.54
N VAL A 618 -95.57 9.74 121.43
CA VAL A 618 -94.87 10.06 120.15
C VAL A 618 -94.10 11.40 120.16
N GLU A 619 -94.39 12.33 121.09
CA GLU A 619 -93.91 13.72 120.98
C GLU A 619 -92.46 13.98 121.46
N GLN A 620 -91.77 12.98 122.06
CA GLN A 620 -90.35 13.13 122.43
C GLN A 620 -89.37 12.55 121.39
N ASP A 621 -89.70 11.45 120.72
CA ASP A 621 -88.74 10.78 119.81
C ASP A 621 -88.60 11.44 118.44
N LEU A 622 -89.60 12.20 117.97
CA LEU A 622 -89.45 13.06 116.79
C LEU A 622 -88.26 14.03 116.93
N SER A 623 -88.02 14.55 118.14
CA SER A 623 -86.88 15.44 118.43
C SER A 623 -85.51 14.72 118.35
N GLN A 624 -85.48 13.39 118.48
CA GLN A 624 -84.26 12.60 118.30
C GLN A 624 -84.09 12.21 116.82
N PHE A 625 -85.18 11.83 116.16
CA PHE A 625 -85.17 11.44 114.75
C PHE A 625 -84.76 12.61 113.83
N GLU A 626 -85.24 13.83 114.07
CA GLU A 626 -84.80 15.01 113.31
C GLU A 626 -83.29 15.27 113.44
N LYS A 627 -82.72 15.08 114.65
CA LYS A 627 -81.27 15.23 114.88
C LYS A 627 -80.47 14.15 114.13
N LEU A 628 -80.98 12.91 114.09
CA LEU A 628 -80.35 11.82 113.34
C LEU A 628 -80.42 12.07 111.82
N VAL A 629 -81.58 12.50 111.32
CA VAL A 629 -81.79 12.85 109.90
C VAL A 629 -80.93 14.05 109.48
N ALA A 630 -80.75 15.05 110.35
CA ALA A 630 -79.84 16.17 110.12
C ALA A 630 -78.37 15.70 110.04
N LEU A 631 -77.96 14.80 110.94
CA LEU A 631 -76.61 14.22 110.93
C LEU A 631 -76.35 13.42 109.64
N CYS A 632 -77.31 12.56 109.26
CA CYS A 632 -77.25 11.73 108.05
C CYS A 632 -77.26 12.57 106.77
N LYS A 633 -78.12 13.60 106.66
CA LYS A 633 -78.08 14.56 105.54
C LYS A 633 -76.73 15.28 105.47
N GLY A 634 -76.22 15.73 106.61
CA GLY A 634 -74.89 16.34 106.70
C GLY A 634 -73.74 15.40 106.27
N HIS A 635 -73.87 14.10 106.51
CA HIS A 635 -72.86 13.11 106.11
C HIS A 635 -73.02 12.66 104.65
N LEU A 636 -74.24 12.48 104.16
CA LEU A 636 -74.53 12.17 102.74
C LEU A 636 -74.09 13.30 101.83
N SER A 637 -74.44 14.56 102.12
CA SER A 637 -73.96 15.70 101.32
C SER A 637 -72.44 15.80 101.32
N ARG A 638 -71.74 15.44 102.41
CA ARG A 638 -70.26 15.38 102.43
C ARG A 638 -69.69 14.21 101.63
N VAL A 639 -70.40 13.08 101.53
CA VAL A 639 -69.97 11.92 100.70
C VAL A 639 -70.23 12.21 99.23
N VAL A 640 -71.43 12.66 98.87
CA VAL A 640 -71.82 13.05 97.51
C VAL A 640 -70.91 14.15 96.98
N PHE A 641 -70.71 15.25 97.71
CA PHE A 641 -69.78 16.31 97.33
C PHE A 641 -68.32 15.83 97.22
N ARG A 642 -67.90 14.82 98.00
CA ARG A 642 -66.57 14.21 97.85
C ARG A 642 -66.46 13.28 96.64
N SER A 643 -67.52 12.59 96.22
CA SER A 643 -67.55 11.85 94.96
C SER A 643 -67.63 12.79 93.75
N GLU A 644 -68.43 13.85 93.81
CA GLU A 644 -68.54 14.87 92.76
C GLU A 644 -67.23 15.63 92.59
N LEU A 645 -66.59 16.07 93.69
CA LEU A 645 -65.28 16.72 93.63
C LEU A 645 -64.17 15.79 93.13
N LYS A 646 -64.28 14.47 93.36
CA LYS A 646 -63.39 13.47 92.74
C LYS A 646 -63.69 13.30 91.26
N ALA A 647 -64.96 13.20 90.86
CA ALA A 647 -65.39 13.07 89.48
C ALA A 647 -65.00 14.31 88.65
N HIS A 648 -65.19 15.52 89.17
CA HIS A 648 -64.77 16.77 88.53
C HIS A 648 -63.24 16.83 88.37
N LYS A 649 -62.48 16.46 89.41
CA LYS A 649 -61.00 16.41 89.31
C LYS A 649 -60.50 15.35 88.34
N GLN A 650 -61.18 14.21 88.25
CA GLN A 650 -60.89 13.19 87.24
C GLN A 650 -61.22 13.70 85.84
N GLN A 651 -62.38 14.33 85.66
CA GLN A 651 -62.80 14.94 84.40
C GLN A 651 -61.87 16.07 83.96
N GLU A 652 -61.37 16.91 84.88
CA GLU A 652 -60.32 17.89 84.59
C GLU A 652 -58.99 17.22 84.19
N ALA A 653 -58.57 16.17 84.90
CA ALA A 653 -57.34 15.44 84.57
C ALA A 653 -57.42 14.78 83.19
N ASP A 654 -58.54 14.15 82.86
CA ASP A 654 -58.79 13.52 81.55
C ASP A 654 -58.93 14.56 80.43
N ARG A 655 -59.54 15.72 80.70
CA ARG A 655 -59.61 16.84 79.75
C ARG A 655 -58.24 17.48 79.52
N LEU A 656 -57.41 17.60 80.55
CA LEU A 656 -56.02 18.06 80.45
C LEU A 656 -55.15 17.04 79.68
N LYS A 657 -55.44 15.74 79.84
CA LYS A 657 -54.80 14.67 79.07
C LYS A 657 -55.20 14.72 77.58
N GLN A 658 -56.49 14.87 77.28
CA GLN A 658 -56.99 15.04 75.91
C GLN A 658 -56.35 16.25 75.22
N LEU A 659 -56.26 17.41 75.89
CA LEU A 659 -55.60 18.59 75.34
C LEU A 659 -54.11 18.36 75.03
N LYS A 660 -53.39 17.59 75.86
CA LYS A 660 -51.99 17.22 75.60
C LYS A 660 -51.84 16.22 74.46
N GLU A 661 -52.75 15.26 74.35
CA GLU A 661 -52.78 14.31 73.23
C GLU A 661 -53.13 15.01 71.90
N GLU A 662 -54.03 16.00 71.93
CA GLU A 662 -54.35 16.84 70.77
C GLU A 662 -53.19 17.76 70.39
N GLU A 663 -52.55 18.43 71.35
CA GLU A 663 -51.35 19.26 71.10
C GLU A 663 -50.22 18.44 70.48
N LEU A 664 -49.93 17.25 71.03
CA LEU A 664 -48.88 16.35 70.54
C LEU A 664 -49.22 15.80 69.14
N ARG A 665 -50.50 15.48 68.86
CA ARG A 665 -50.98 15.09 67.53
C ARG A 665 -50.86 16.23 66.51
N LEU A 666 -51.17 17.46 66.91
CA LEU A 666 -51.06 18.65 66.07
C LEU A 666 -49.58 19.03 65.84
N GLU A 667 -48.69 18.77 66.80
CA GLU A 667 -47.24 18.87 66.59
C GLU A 667 -46.71 17.78 65.65
N ALA A 668 -47.20 16.54 65.76
CA ALA A 668 -46.85 15.46 64.83
C ALA A 668 -47.27 15.80 63.39
N GLU A 669 -48.48 16.36 63.19
CA GLU A 669 -48.96 16.80 61.88
C GLU A 669 -48.12 17.98 61.32
N LYS A 670 -47.68 18.92 62.17
CA LYS A 670 -46.72 19.97 61.79
C LYS A 670 -45.37 19.37 61.35
N ARG A 671 -44.84 18.39 62.08
CA ARG A 671 -43.59 17.68 61.75
C ARG A 671 -43.71 16.90 60.44
N GLU A 672 -44.84 16.24 60.19
CA GLU A 672 -45.11 15.55 58.92
C GLU A 672 -45.19 16.52 57.74
N LYS A 673 -45.96 17.61 57.86
CA LYS A 673 -46.05 18.67 56.83
C LYS A 673 -44.68 19.29 56.52
N ALA A 674 -43.83 19.47 57.53
CA ALA A 674 -42.44 19.91 57.34
C ALA A 674 -41.59 18.86 56.60
N ALA A 675 -41.68 17.59 56.99
CA ALA A 675 -40.96 16.49 56.34
C ALA A 675 -41.36 16.32 54.86
N ILE A 676 -42.66 16.40 54.54
CA ILE A 676 -43.17 16.38 53.16
C ILE A 676 -42.61 17.54 52.34
N LYS A 677 -42.56 18.75 52.92
CA LYS A 677 -42.01 19.95 52.27
C LYS A 677 -40.51 19.81 51.97
N ILE A 678 -39.74 19.29 52.93
CA ILE A 678 -38.30 18.98 52.76
C ILE A 678 -38.09 17.92 51.68
N GLN A 679 -38.81 16.79 51.74
CA GLN A 679 -38.72 15.74 50.73
C GLN A 679 -39.09 16.25 49.33
N SER A 680 -40.11 17.09 49.20
CA SER A 680 -40.51 17.70 47.93
C SER A 680 -39.41 18.57 47.34
N GLN A 681 -38.76 19.42 48.16
CA GLN A 681 -37.62 20.23 47.74
C GLN A 681 -36.42 19.37 47.33
N ILE A 682 -36.08 18.31 48.08
CA ILE A 682 -34.99 17.38 47.75
C ILE A 682 -35.28 16.66 46.43
N ARG A 683 -36.49 16.11 46.24
CA ARG A 683 -36.91 15.46 44.97
C ARG A 683 -36.82 16.43 43.78
N SER A 684 -37.24 17.69 43.97
CA SER A 684 -37.14 18.76 42.97
C SER A 684 -35.68 19.10 42.62
N PHE A 685 -34.81 19.23 43.63
CA PHE A 685 -33.38 19.47 43.43
C PHE A 685 -32.68 18.32 42.70
N LEU A 686 -32.94 17.07 43.10
CA LEU A 686 -32.39 15.88 42.45
C LEU A 686 -32.89 15.74 41.00
N ALA A 687 -34.16 16.04 40.74
CA ALA A 687 -34.70 16.08 39.37
C ALA A 687 -33.98 17.14 38.51
N LYS A 688 -33.80 18.37 39.03
CA LYS A 688 -33.05 19.44 38.35
C LYS A 688 -31.60 19.02 38.06
N LYS A 689 -30.89 18.48 39.06
CA LYS A 689 -29.50 18.00 38.92
C LYS A 689 -29.40 16.90 37.86
N LYS A 690 -30.35 15.94 37.84
CA LYS A 690 -30.39 14.89 36.81
C LYS A 690 -30.69 15.44 35.42
N THR A 691 -31.58 16.44 35.28
CA THR A 691 -31.80 17.10 33.98
C THR A 691 -30.60 17.91 33.50
N GLN A 692 -29.84 18.52 34.42
CA GLN A 692 -28.58 19.22 34.10
C GLN A 692 -27.52 18.22 33.60
N GLN A 693 -27.29 17.11 34.31
CA GLN A 693 -26.35 16.07 33.87
C GLN A 693 -26.71 15.51 32.48
N VAL A 694 -28.01 15.29 32.20
CA VAL A 694 -28.47 14.85 30.87
C VAL A 694 -28.29 15.93 29.79
N ALA A 695 -28.31 17.22 30.15
CA ALA A 695 -27.99 18.31 29.23
C ALA A 695 -26.48 18.43 28.97
N GLU A 696 -25.65 18.23 29.99
CA GLU A 696 -24.19 18.22 29.90
C GLU A 696 -23.69 17.03 29.06
N GLN A 697 -24.22 15.82 29.30
CA GLN A 697 -23.94 14.63 28.47
C GLN A 697 -24.33 14.84 27.00
N LYS A 698 -25.48 15.47 26.73
CA LYS A 698 -25.89 15.80 25.35
C LYS A 698 -24.99 16.86 24.72
N LYS A 699 -24.48 17.81 25.50
CA LYS A 699 -23.51 18.81 25.03
C LYS A 699 -22.17 18.14 24.70
N GLN A 700 -21.71 17.19 25.51
CA GLN A 700 -20.50 16.40 25.25
C GLN A 700 -20.64 15.58 23.97
N ALA A 701 -21.68 14.76 23.84
CA ALA A 701 -21.94 13.95 22.65
C ALA A 701 -22.05 14.79 21.35
N PHE A 702 -22.65 15.99 21.42
CA PHE A 702 -22.72 16.91 20.28
C PHE A 702 -21.36 17.54 19.92
N MET A 703 -20.49 17.80 20.90
CA MET A 703 -19.11 18.22 20.63
C MET A 703 -18.28 17.09 20.02
N GLU A 704 -18.45 15.85 20.49
CA GLU A 704 -17.80 14.66 19.94
C GLU A 704 -18.24 14.39 18.49
N GLU A 705 -19.54 14.56 18.18
CA GLU A 705 -20.11 14.48 16.83
C GLU A 705 -19.49 15.54 15.89
N LEU A 706 -19.37 16.79 16.34
CA LEU A 706 -18.69 17.87 15.60
C LEU A 706 -17.19 17.61 15.40
N GLU A 707 -16.49 17.06 16.40
CA GLU A 707 -15.08 16.69 16.28
C GLU A 707 -14.88 15.48 15.36
N GLN A 708 -15.85 14.56 15.27
CA GLN A 708 -15.84 13.49 14.27
C GLN A 708 -16.06 14.06 12.86
N GLU A 709 -17.10 14.87 12.64
CA GLU A 709 -17.36 15.50 11.32
C GLU A 709 -16.15 16.32 10.84
N ARG A 710 -15.49 17.04 11.75
CA ARG A 710 -14.25 17.79 11.47
C ARG A 710 -13.10 16.88 11.03
N ARG A 711 -12.91 15.73 11.69
CA ARG A 711 -11.88 14.71 11.34
C ARG A 711 -12.19 14.05 10.00
N GLU A 712 -13.44 13.71 9.73
CA GLU A 712 -13.87 13.15 8.45
C GLU A 712 -13.68 14.14 7.29
N TYR A 713 -14.02 15.43 7.50
CA TYR A 713 -13.76 16.49 6.53
C TYR A 713 -12.27 16.70 6.27
N GLU A 714 -11.42 16.68 7.30
CA GLU A 714 -9.96 16.79 7.16
C GLU A 714 -9.37 15.57 6.43
N ALA A 715 -9.83 14.35 6.72
CA ALA A 715 -9.43 13.14 5.99
C ALA A 715 -9.82 13.20 4.50
N ALA A 716 -11.08 13.55 4.20
CA ALA A 716 -11.56 13.73 2.83
C ALA A 716 -10.82 14.86 2.09
N ARG A 717 -10.37 15.90 2.80
CA ARG A 717 -9.55 16.99 2.25
C ARG A 717 -8.16 16.50 1.84
N GLU A 718 -7.51 15.68 2.65
CA GLU A 718 -6.20 15.10 2.31
C GLU A 718 -6.31 14.06 1.20
N GLU A 719 -7.34 13.22 1.19
CA GLU A 719 -7.61 12.30 0.07
C GLU A 719 -7.82 13.06 -1.26
N ARG A 720 -8.60 14.15 -1.24
CA ARG A 720 -8.76 15.06 -2.39
C ARG A 720 -7.45 15.75 -2.81
N LYS A 721 -6.42 15.85 -1.96
CA LYS A 721 -5.07 16.25 -2.38
C LYS A 721 -4.30 15.09 -3.01
N ARG A 722 -4.36 13.89 -2.40
CA ARG A 722 -3.68 12.68 -2.89
C ARG A 722 -4.11 12.33 -4.31
N LEU A 723 -5.43 12.31 -4.56
CA LEU A 723 -6.01 12.07 -5.89
C LEU A 723 -5.60 13.13 -6.93
N LYS A 724 -5.38 14.39 -6.53
CA LYS A 724 -4.87 15.45 -7.42
C LYS A 724 -3.38 15.24 -7.75
N GLN A 725 -2.58 14.76 -6.81
CA GLN A 725 -1.18 14.40 -7.05
C GLN A 725 -1.07 13.18 -7.97
N GLU A 726 -1.85 12.12 -7.73
CA GLU A 726 -1.95 10.94 -8.60
C GLU A 726 -2.36 11.32 -10.03
N SER A 727 -3.39 12.15 -10.18
CA SER A 727 -3.84 12.66 -11.49
C SER A 727 -2.78 13.49 -12.21
N ALA A 728 -2.01 14.30 -11.48
CA ALA A 728 -0.86 15.03 -12.05
C ALA A 728 0.26 14.08 -12.50
N ILE A 729 0.59 13.06 -11.71
CA ILE A 729 1.59 12.03 -12.06
C ILE A 729 1.16 11.27 -13.34
N ILE A 730 -0.09 10.84 -13.42
CA ILE A 730 -0.66 10.18 -14.62
C ILE A 730 -0.59 11.10 -15.84
N THR A 731 -0.85 12.39 -15.67
CA THR A 731 -0.77 13.40 -16.75
C THR A 731 0.66 13.59 -17.25
N ILE A 732 1.65 13.61 -16.33
CA ILE A 732 3.08 13.68 -16.67
C ILE A 732 3.52 12.39 -17.39
N GLN A 733 3.16 11.22 -16.87
CA GLN A 733 3.46 9.92 -17.51
C GLN A 733 2.87 9.82 -18.92
N LYS A 734 1.61 10.22 -19.11
CA LYS A 734 0.95 10.27 -20.44
C LYS A 734 1.68 11.20 -21.41
N SER A 735 2.10 12.37 -20.93
CA SER A 735 2.86 13.36 -21.71
C SER A 735 4.25 12.83 -22.10
N PHE A 736 4.95 12.16 -21.18
CA PHE A 736 6.27 11.57 -21.40
C PHE A 736 6.22 10.38 -22.38
N ARG A 737 5.23 9.47 -22.24
CA ARG A 737 5.00 8.39 -23.22
C ARG A 737 4.74 8.96 -24.62
N GLY A 738 3.96 10.03 -24.73
CA GLY A 738 3.73 10.74 -26.00
C GLY A 738 4.99 11.42 -26.55
N TYR A 739 5.89 11.92 -25.69
CA TYR A 739 7.19 12.45 -26.11
C TYR A 739 8.11 11.35 -26.65
N LEU A 740 8.23 10.21 -25.96
CA LEU A 740 9.04 9.08 -26.40
C LEU A 740 8.59 8.55 -27.78
N GLY A 741 7.27 8.35 -27.98
CA GLY A 741 6.74 7.92 -29.27
C GLY A 741 7.06 8.89 -30.42
N ARG A 742 6.98 10.21 -30.17
CA ARG A 742 7.38 11.23 -31.15
C ARG A 742 8.89 11.24 -31.41
N ALA A 743 9.72 11.03 -30.39
CA ALA A 743 11.17 10.96 -30.54
C ALA A 743 11.59 9.74 -31.37
N GLN A 744 11.04 8.56 -31.07
CA GLN A 744 11.26 7.33 -31.84
C GLN A 744 10.79 7.47 -33.29
N TYR A 745 9.60 8.05 -33.53
CA TYR A 745 9.11 8.30 -34.89
C TYR A 745 9.99 9.29 -35.66
N ALA A 746 10.43 10.39 -35.02
CA ALA A 746 11.34 11.35 -35.64
C ALA A 746 12.70 10.75 -35.97
N GLU A 747 13.22 9.82 -35.16
CA GLU A 747 14.44 9.09 -35.48
C GLU A 747 14.25 8.11 -36.64
N LEU A 748 13.15 7.35 -36.64
CA LEU A 748 12.80 6.44 -37.74
C LEU A 748 12.66 7.20 -39.07
N LEU A 749 12.01 8.38 -39.04
CA LEU A 749 11.87 9.25 -40.21
C LEU A 749 13.24 9.74 -40.72
N ARG A 750 14.14 10.19 -39.84
CA ARG A 750 15.52 10.56 -40.21
C ARG A 750 16.29 9.39 -40.84
N ARG A 751 16.15 8.19 -40.28
CA ARG A 751 16.77 6.96 -40.84
C ARG A 751 16.22 6.66 -42.25
N TYR A 752 14.92 6.81 -42.47
CA TYR A 752 14.25 6.63 -43.76
C TYR A 752 14.65 7.69 -44.82
N GLU A 753 14.68 8.97 -44.43
CA GLU A 753 15.15 10.07 -45.28
C GLU A 753 16.62 9.87 -45.69
N ALA A 754 17.49 9.48 -44.75
CA ALA A 754 18.89 9.19 -45.02
C ALA A 754 19.03 8.01 -46.00
N ALA A 755 18.29 6.91 -45.78
CA ALA A 755 18.29 5.75 -46.68
C ALA A 755 17.83 6.14 -48.10
N THR A 756 16.73 6.91 -48.22
CA THR A 756 16.22 7.40 -49.50
C THR A 756 17.25 8.27 -50.22
N LYS A 757 17.93 9.17 -49.50
CA LYS A 757 18.98 10.06 -50.04
C LYS A 757 20.20 9.26 -50.52
N ILE A 758 20.62 8.24 -49.77
CA ILE A 758 21.70 7.31 -50.16
C ILE A 758 21.30 6.53 -51.42
N GLN A 759 20.09 5.96 -51.46
CA GLN A 759 19.59 5.23 -52.64
C GLN A 759 19.58 6.11 -53.90
N CYS A 760 19.13 7.37 -53.79
CA CYS A 760 19.18 8.33 -54.91
C CYS A 760 20.61 8.62 -55.37
N MET A 761 21.57 8.83 -54.45
CA MET A 761 22.98 9.03 -54.80
C MET A 761 23.60 7.79 -55.46
N VAL A 762 23.28 6.59 -54.98
CA VAL A 762 23.74 5.31 -55.55
C VAL A 762 23.18 5.10 -56.96
N ARG A 763 21.86 5.28 -57.15
CA ARG A 763 21.21 5.22 -58.48
C ARG A 763 21.84 6.22 -59.46
N GLN A 764 22.08 7.47 -59.02
CA GLN A 764 22.75 8.48 -59.84
C GLN A 764 24.20 8.10 -60.18
N LYS A 765 24.96 7.53 -59.25
CA LYS A 765 26.34 7.06 -59.48
C LYS A 765 26.39 5.93 -60.51
N PHE A 766 25.49 4.95 -60.42
CA PHE A 766 25.38 3.87 -61.42
C PHE A 766 24.96 4.39 -62.80
N ALA A 767 23.96 5.27 -62.88
CA ALA A 767 23.55 5.89 -64.14
C ALA A 767 24.71 6.67 -64.81
N ARG A 768 25.44 7.47 -64.04
CA ARG A 768 26.64 8.17 -64.53
C ARG A 768 27.76 7.21 -64.97
N LYS A 769 28.03 6.14 -64.23
CA LYS A 769 29.03 5.12 -64.63
C LYS A 769 28.64 4.44 -65.95
N LYS A 770 27.36 4.08 -66.12
CA LYS A 770 26.85 3.50 -67.38
C LYS A 770 26.98 4.49 -68.54
N ALA A 771 26.59 5.75 -68.35
CA ALA A 771 26.72 6.80 -69.37
C ALA A 771 28.18 7.06 -69.78
N MET A 772 29.11 7.13 -68.82
CA MET A 772 30.54 7.27 -69.11
C MET A 772 31.10 6.06 -69.87
N SER A 773 30.72 4.84 -69.48
CA SER A 773 31.15 3.61 -70.16
C SER A 773 30.60 3.53 -71.61
N VAL A 774 29.37 3.99 -71.85
CA VAL A 774 28.81 4.12 -73.21
C VAL A 774 29.54 5.21 -74.01
N LYS A 775 29.89 6.36 -73.40
CA LYS A 775 30.70 7.38 -74.07
C LYS A 775 32.08 6.84 -74.46
N GLN A 776 32.76 6.15 -73.54
CA GLN A 776 34.07 5.54 -73.78
C GLN A 776 34.00 4.47 -74.89
N ARG A 777 32.96 3.63 -74.90
CA ARG A 777 32.75 2.68 -76.00
C ARG A 777 32.57 3.40 -77.35
N LYS A 778 31.69 4.40 -77.43
CA LYS A 778 31.50 5.21 -78.65
C LYS A 778 32.76 5.93 -79.11
N GLN A 779 33.60 6.37 -78.16
CA GLN A 779 34.88 6.98 -78.48
C GLN A 779 35.85 5.97 -79.09
N MET A 780 35.97 4.75 -78.52
CA MET A 780 36.80 3.69 -79.10
C MET A 780 36.24 3.19 -80.46
N GLU A 781 34.92 3.14 -80.62
CA GLU A 781 34.27 2.81 -81.92
C GLU A 781 34.62 3.86 -82.99
N MET A 782 34.65 5.15 -82.63
CA MET A 782 35.04 6.26 -83.51
C MET A 782 36.55 6.32 -83.78
N GLU A 783 37.38 6.09 -82.76
CA GLU A 783 38.85 6.02 -82.90
C GLU A 783 39.25 4.83 -83.78
N LYS A 784 38.57 3.68 -83.65
CA LYS A 784 38.75 2.54 -84.56
C LYS A 784 38.31 2.89 -85.98
N PHE A 785 37.14 3.52 -86.16
CA PHE A 785 36.69 3.95 -87.50
C PHE A 785 37.73 4.84 -88.19
N LEU A 786 38.30 5.81 -87.48
CA LEU A 786 39.36 6.69 -87.98
C LEU A 786 40.70 5.95 -88.25
N GLN A 787 40.96 4.82 -87.60
CA GLN A 787 42.09 3.94 -87.91
C GLN A 787 41.82 3.07 -89.14
N ASP A 788 40.63 2.47 -89.23
CA ASP A 788 40.19 1.68 -90.39
C ASP A 788 40.14 2.54 -91.67
N GLU A 789 39.76 3.82 -91.55
CA GLU A 789 39.75 4.84 -92.61
C GLU A 789 41.17 5.25 -93.03
N ARG A 790 42.08 5.51 -92.07
CA ARG A 790 43.50 5.77 -92.37
C ARG A 790 44.16 4.60 -93.09
N ALA A 791 43.91 3.36 -92.64
CA ALA A 791 44.45 2.17 -93.27
C ALA A 791 43.95 2.00 -94.72
N GLN A 792 42.72 2.42 -95.03
CA GLN A 792 42.21 2.47 -96.41
C GLN A 792 42.93 3.53 -97.25
N TYR A 793 43.19 4.72 -96.70
CA TYR A 793 43.98 5.76 -97.38
C TYR A 793 45.45 5.34 -97.59
N GLU A 794 46.09 4.70 -96.61
CA GLU A 794 47.45 4.16 -96.73
C GLU A 794 47.50 3.03 -97.78
N ALA A 795 46.50 2.15 -97.84
CA ALA A 795 46.40 1.12 -98.86
C ALA A 795 46.17 1.68 -100.27
N LEU A 796 45.39 2.75 -100.42
CA LEU A 796 45.21 3.47 -101.69
C LEU A 796 46.50 4.18 -102.13
N LEU A 797 47.23 4.81 -101.19
CA LEU A 797 48.53 5.44 -101.46
C LEU A 797 49.63 4.42 -101.81
N ALA A 798 49.48 3.16 -101.41
CA ALA A 798 50.37 2.06 -101.79
C ALA A 798 49.96 1.36 -103.11
N GLN A 799 48.88 1.78 -103.76
CA GLN A 799 48.43 1.33 -105.09
C GLN A 799 48.73 2.34 -106.21
N LEU A 800 49.24 3.53 -105.86
CA LEU A 800 49.61 4.64 -106.75
C LEU A 800 51.13 4.72 -106.92
#